data_AF-A0A813FES8-F1
#
_entry.id   AF-A0A813FES8-F1
#
_cell.length_a   1.000
_cell.length_b   1.000
_cell.length_c   1.000
_cell.angle_alpha   90.00
_cell.angle_beta   90.00
_cell.angle_gamma   90.00
#
_symmetry.space_group_name_H-M   'P 1'
#
loop_
_entity.id
_entity.type
_entity.pdbx_description
1 polymer ?
#
loop_
_entity_poly.entity_id
_entity_poly.type
_entity_poly.pdbx_seq_one_letter_code
_entity_poly.pdbx_strand_id
1 'polypeptide(L)'
;MGDLSPLADSPSCEDPIQELRTAFPFCSYIDGAEHRAITVQQLWRVISYATAQCAKWTDNSPNSQTRGQNLSEAVLNLYHVNTFLILPATKEDDCSCVELMSSEPQDPLWFVSHWWGERVSGFLECIECHVKTRGLKDEAAFWICAYANRQNSLLQEITEDPRTTSFFKAMQLARGVLLILDGKSDAKTGPATPFTRSWCAFEVSMAVLELKKPIDVTTLDAENGPAILTEGYTDFESKMEKKTPGWGSRAKSIRESIFPIDVMAAGLEVAIESASATSDEDRIRILNSIAERSDLEQPPLEKHANYAKVNKRLRAVFALAVWFQAVQKGGKVEMKKLAKAVVEDEWRKAILMNFALCTRIDDYHVAVVASALHKKLVTLELHFWMCNLIGNSGLRALAKALPPTLEALTLNFQLCTRLTHMGIDVLGLQLPLGLVSLRLNFEFNSSIRSVLGLARGIARLSSLRLLDLDLGALDSLDDNQLTDIADAFPAKLRNLYLSFKGCHFIGSRGVAALAYRLPHELTVLNFNFSNCDRISDSGLQSVAYYLPKTLMVFHLSLLDCTHITKEAVIPLVKRLPSSLHGAKFFLAGTSVPENIQKICRHLDSMREWAPQLAKSGDRHAASGLRADGTVNEGRMLGRSLTSLCSSPRFTTHTIASTARWPIFGLRTGGSGEISAAGATTMSGSLSKTMSPALARAAFNDEAQSGKDSAMKRTKTSSALKSPKPVLPQIVQAPNSLITSPLAGAAVAELSQGMRLLPLCKLVKARRSKKMKDERRQRDKVCMRCWGLWHYNDVDPQLRPSYGGTAAETLDDLTADKFEQILKETLAPVREACIFAVVDVFDFGPSSEMLRFLAEELKNKPDIRVRIIANKIDLLPRDASVIRVRGWVAQEAILAGFPRVKITDVFPVSCHDGKGIMAVAKLLDQQNTYREHYLVGAANVGKSSLINRLSLRKRKGVGETSAKDSTGFTVSLMPGTTLRPL
;
A
#
# COMPACT_ATOMS: atom_id res chain seq x y z
N MET A 1 60.41 67.84 13.23
CA MET A 1 59.38 67.83 12.16
C MET A 1 59.56 66.55 11.37
N GLY A 2 58.56 65.70 11.13
CA GLY A 2 57.47 65.25 12.03
C GLY A 2 57.78 63.80 12.44
N ASP A 3 57.34 63.27 13.57
CA ASP A 3 55.94 63.02 13.96
C ASP A 3 55.18 62.13 12.95
N LEU A 4 54.79 60.95 13.43
CA LEU A 4 53.73 60.11 12.87
C LEU A 4 53.28 59.12 13.95
N SER A 5 52.03 59.24 14.38
CA SER A 5 51.35 58.32 15.31
C SER A 5 50.26 57.51 14.55
N PRO A 6 49.43 56.67 15.18
CA PRO A 6 49.28 55.27 14.77
C PRO A 6 48.28 55.01 13.65
N LEU A 7 48.47 53.89 12.94
CA LEU A 7 47.47 53.30 12.05
C LEU A 7 46.70 52.18 12.76
N ALA A 8 45.37 52.35 12.73
CA ALA A 8 44.27 51.56 13.28
C ALA A 8 44.44 50.04 13.49
N ASP A 9 43.73 49.55 14.50
CA ASP A 9 43.60 48.14 14.87
C ASP A 9 43.16 47.24 13.71
N SER A 10 43.82 46.09 13.57
CA SER A 10 43.28 44.97 12.81
C SER A 10 42.16 44.28 13.61
N PRO A 11 41.03 43.89 12.99
CA PRO A 11 40.00 43.12 13.69
C PRO A 11 40.58 41.82 14.24
N SER A 12 40.15 41.45 15.44
CA SER A 12 40.72 40.36 16.24
C SER A 12 40.69 39.01 15.54
N CYS A 13 41.80 38.27 15.65
CA CYS A 13 41.78 36.82 15.49
C CYS A 13 41.07 36.24 16.72
N GLU A 14 39.74 36.11 16.64
CA GLU A 14 38.95 35.47 17.69
C GLU A 14 39.37 34.00 17.83
N ASP A 15 39.47 33.52 19.07
CA ASP A 15 39.75 32.11 19.33
C ASP A 15 38.61 31.24 18.75
N PRO A 16 38.89 30.25 17.88
CA PRO A 16 37.87 29.36 17.34
C PRO A 16 37.03 28.63 18.41
N ILE A 17 37.57 28.44 19.63
CA ILE A 17 36.84 27.91 20.78
C ILE A 17 35.85 28.96 21.30
N GLN A 18 36.20 30.24 21.32
CA GLN A 18 35.31 31.32 21.72
C GLN A 18 34.20 31.59 20.67
N GLU A 19 34.51 31.45 19.37
CA GLU A 19 33.50 31.45 18.29
C GLU A 19 32.47 30.32 18.54
N LEU A 20 32.96 29.10 18.86
CA LEU A 20 32.12 27.94 19.18
C LEU A 20 31.26 28.11 20.44
N ARG A 21 31.83 28.56 21.57
CA ARG A 21 31.07 28.76 22.82
C ARG A 21 30.04 29.88 22.72
N THR A 22 30.30 30.90 21.89
CA THR A 22 29.31 31.94 21.56
C THR A 22 28.17 31.38 20.69
N ALA A 23 28.48 30.46 19.76
CA ALA A 23 27.49 29.81 18.90
C ALA A 23 26.67 28.70 19.61
N PHE A 24 27.25 28.04 20.62
CA PHE A 24 26.66 26.94 21.41
C PHE A 24 26.99 27.11 22.90
N PRO A 25 26.37 28.08 23.61
CA PRO A 25 26.56 28.26 25.04
C PRO A 25 25.97 27.10 25.84
N PHE A 26 26.63 26.73 26.94
CA PHE A 26 26.10 25.74 27.89
C PHE A 26 24.76 26.21 28.48
N CYS A 27 23.77 25.31 28.51
CA CYS A 27 22.42 25.60 28.97
C CYS A 27 22.18 25.04 30.38
N SER A 28 22.21 23.71 30.54
CA SER A 28 22.28 23.03 31.83
C SER A 28 22.79 21.60 31.64
N TYR A 29 23.07 20.92 32.76
CA TYR A 29 23.17 19.46 32.75
C TYR A 29 21.78 18.83 32.66
N ILE A 30 21.71 17.64 32.05
CA ILE A 30 20.52 16.79 31.97
C ILE A 30 20.92 15.39 32.48
N ASP A 31 20.23 14.92 33.52
CA ASP A 31 20.46 13.60 34.12
C ASP A 31 19.94 12.48 33.21
N GLY A 32 20.73 11.42 33.05
CA GLY A 32 20.46 10.29 32.15
C GLY A 32 20.67 10.65 30.67
N ALA A 33 21.67 10.05 30.03
CA ALA A 33 21.92 10.24 28.60
C ALA A 33 20.76 9.75 27.72
N GLU A 34 19.96 8.81 28.22
CA GLU A 34 18.69 8.36 27.67
C GLU A 34 17.68 9.51 27.47
N HIS A 35 17.73 10.56 28.30
CA HIS A 35 16.88 11.76 28.24
C HIS A 35 17.53 12.93 27.47
N ARG A 36 18.59 12.69 26.69
CA ARG A 36 19.29 13.70 25.88
C ARG A 36 19.06 13.50 24.38
N ALA A 37 17.83 13.19 23.97
CA ALA A 37 17.48 13.10 22.56
C ALA A 37 17.45 14.50 21.90
N ILE A 38 17.79 14.63 20.62
CA ILE A 38 17.89 15.91 19.92
C ILE A 38 16.67 16.15 18.99
N THR A 39 16.09 17.36 18.98
CA THR A 39 15.02 17.71 18.04
C THR A 39 15.57 18.00 16.64
N VAL A 40 14.70 17.96 15.62
CA VAL A 40 15.09 18.29 14.24
C VAL A 40 15.64 19.71 14.14
N GLN A 41 15.07 20.67 14.88
CA GLN A 41 15.52 22.07 14.88
C GLN A 41 16.92 22.24 15.50
N GLN A 42 17.19 21.57 16.63
CA GLN A 42 18.52 21.54 17.26
C GLN A 42 19.55 20.87 16.34
N LEU A 43 19.19 19.75 15.71
CA LEU A 43 20.03 19.05 14.74
C LEU A 43 20.36 19.94 13.52
N TRP A 44 19.38 20.70 13.03
CA TRP A 44 19.55 21.65 11.93
C TRP A 44 20.52 22.79 12.30
N ARG A 45 20.47 23.31 13.54
CA ARG A 45 21.42 24.32 14.06
C ARG A 45 22.87 23.80 14.01
N VAL A 46 23.11 22.58 14.53
CA VAL A 46 24.44 21.96 14.54
C VAL A 46 24.96 21.73 13.11
N ILE A 47 24.15 21.10 12.26
CA ILE A 47 24.56 20.74 10.90
C ILE A 47 24.80 21.97 10.03
N SER A 48 23.95 23.01 10.13
CA SER A 48 24.13 24.25 9.35
C SER A 48 25.34 25.06 9.80
N TYR A 49 25.64 25.11 11.11
CA TYR A 49 26.89 25.71 11.59
C TYR A 49 28.12 24.94 11.07
N ALA A 50 28.12 23.61 11.21
CA ALA A 50 29.22 22.78 10.71
C ALA A 50 29.41 22.92 9.19
N THR A 51 28.31 23.02 8.43
CA THR A 51 28.34 23.20 6.97
C THR A 51 28.89 24.58 6.58
N ALA A 52 28.54 25.64 7.31
CA ALA A 52 29.09 26.98 7.09
C ALA A 52 30.59 27.06 7.39
N GLN A 53 31.04 26.40 8.47
CA GLN A 53 32.43 26.48 8.95
C GLN A 53 33.38 25.48 8.27
N CYS A 54 32.89 24.38 7.67
CA CYS A 54 33.74 23.26 7.23
C CYS A 54 34.87 23.64 6.25
N ALA A 55 34.74 24.72 5.48
CA ALA A 55 35.82 25.21 4.60
C ALA A 55 37.06 25.69 5.37
N LYS A 56 36.94 26.04 6.67
CA LYS A 56 38.05 26.34 7.60
C LYS A 56 38.79 25.08 8.08
N TRP A 57 38.23 23.88 7.90
CA TRP A 57 38.71 22.65 8.54
C TRP A 57 39.47 21.73 7.57
N THR A 58 40.56 21.10 8.03
CA THR A 58 41.34 20.12 7.27
C THR A 58 41.30 18.76 7.96
N ASP A 59 40.87 17.72 7.25
CA ASP A 59 40.79 16.36 7.78
C ASP A 59 42.19 15.76 7.93
N ASN A 60 42.65 15.59 9.18
CA ASN A 60 43.95 15.00 9.48
C ASN A 60 43.84 13.54 10.00
N SER A 61 42.63 12.98 10.02
CA SER A 61 42.31 11.69 10.63
C SER A 61 43.10 10.54 9.98
N PRO A 62 43.88 9.72 10.72
CA PRO A 62 44.83 8.78 10.12
C PRO A 62 44.24 7.80 9.11
N ASN A 63 42.99 7.37 9.34
CA ASN A 63 42.28 6.33 8.59
C ASN A 63 41.17 6.89 7.66
N SER A 64 41.03 8.21 7.51
CA SER A 64 39.98 8.81 6.70
C SER A 64 40.29 8.78 5.20
N GLN A 65 39.26 8.57 4.38
CA GLN A 65 39.36 8.68 2.91
C GLN A 65 39.67 10.11 2.45
N THR A 66 39.38 11.13 3.27
CA THR A 66 39.62 12.56 2.97
C THR A 66 40.86 13.15 3.66
N ARG A 67 41.72 12.32 4.26
CA ARG A 67 42.92 12.79 4.96
C ARG A 67 43.79 13.70 4.07
N GLY A 68 44.20 14.85 4.62
CA GLY A 68 44.98 15.89 3.95
C GLY A 68 44.16 16.85 3.07
N GLN A 69 42.81 16.75 3.08
CA GLN A 69 41.93 17.60 2.29
C GLN A 69 41.16 18.57 3.20
N ASN A 70 40.89 19.78 2.70
CA ASN A 70 39.94 20.69 3.35
C ASN A 70 38.52 20.15 3.19
N LEU A 71 37.72 20.28 4.24
CA LEU A 71 36.36 19.78 4.28
C LEU A 71 35.42 20.66 3.45
N SER A 72 34.32 20.03 3.03
CA SER A 72 33.21 20.67 2.34
C SER A 72 31.93 19.88 2.61
N GLU A 73 30.77 20.52 2.40
CA GLU A 73 29.44 19.90 2.47
C GLU A 73 29.35 18.53 1.75
N ALA A 74 30.10 18.35 0.66
CA ALA A 74 30.13 17.12 -0.12
C ALA A 74 30.81 15.92 0.57
N VAL A 75 31.63 16.16 1.60
CA VAL A 75 32.39 15.13 2.35
C VAL A 75 32.18 15.17 3.86
N LEU A 76 31.52 16.21 4.37
CA LEU A 76 31.24 16.39 5.80
C LEU A 76 30.39 15.24 6.35
N ASN A 77 30.89 14.59 7.40
CA ASN A 77 30.28 13.44 8.07
C ASN A 77 30.30 13.62 9.60
N LEU A 78 29.71 12.69 10.35
CA LEU A 78 29.57 12.85 11.80
C LEU A 78 30.89 12.68 12.57
N TYR A 79 31.89 11.96 12.04
CA TYR A 79 33.25 11.98 12.62
C TYR A 79 33.90 13.36 12.50
N HIS A 80 33.67 14.08 11.40
CA HIS A 80 34.15 15.45 11.22
C HIS A 80 33.41 16.43 12.14
N VAL A 81 32.08 16.35 12.22
CA VAL A 81 31.28 17.19 13.14
C VAL A 81 31.67 16.92 14.59
N ASN A 82 31.92 15.67 14.98
CA ASN A 82 32.39 15.36 16.33
C ASN A 82 33.77 15.97 16.61
N THR A 83 34.73 15.82 15.69
CA THR A 83 36.11 16.31 15.84
C THR A 83 36.20 17.85 15.89
N PHE A 84 35.45 18.57 15.06
CA PHE A 84 35.61 20.02 14.86
C PHE A 84 34.53 20.90 15.51
N LEU A 85 33.43 20.31 16.00
CA LEU A 85 32.34 21.05 16.65
C LEU A 85 32.03 20.46 18.04
N ILE A 86 31.61 19.20 18.14
CA ILE A 86 31.08 18.66 19.40
C ILE A 86 32.17 18.56 20.47
N LEU A 87 33.28 17.85 20.20
CA LEU A 87 34.35 17.65 21.18
C LEU A 87 34.95 18.97 21.68
N PRO A 88 35.26 19.99 20.83
CA PRO A 88 35.72 21.29 21.33
C PRO A 88 34.65 22.07 22.11
N ALA A 89 33.39 22.10 21.64
CA ALA A 89 32.34 22.91 22.25
C ALA A 89 31.89 22.38 23.62
N THR A 90 31.91 21.06 23.85
CA THR A 90 31.52 20.46 25.14
C THR A 90 32.67 20.19 26.10
N LYS A 91 33.91 20.62 25.77
CA LYS A 91 35.12 20.23 26.50
C LYS A 91 35.25 20.83 27.90
N GLU A 92 34.94 22.12 28.05
CA GLU A 92 35.16 22.83 29.32
C GLU A 92 34.10 22.46 30.35
N ASP A 93 32.86 22.30 29.88
CA ASP A 93 31.67 22.02 30.68
C ASP A 93 31.35 20.51 30.77
N ASP A 94 32.28 19.62 30.35
CA ASP A 94 32.14 18.15 30.13
C ASP A 94 30.70 17.64 29.93
N CYS A 95 30.10 18.07 28.83
CA CYS A 95 28.68 17.86 28.53
C CYS A 95 28.44 17.19 27.16
N SER A 96 27.16 16.95 26.87
CA SER A 96 26.67 16.47 25.58
C SER A 96 26.30 17.64 24.67
N CYS A 97 26.09 17.37 23.39
CA CYS A 97 25.71 18.42 22.43
C CYS A 97 24.30 18.99 22.73
N VAL A 98 23.40 18.19 23.31
CA VAL A 98 22.05 18.62 23.69
C VAL A 98 22.07 19.53 24.93
N GLU A 99 22.99 19.33 25.86
CA GLU A 99 23.20 20.20 27.04
C GLU A 99 23.73 21.62 26.67
N LEU A 100 24.15 21.83 25.41
CA LEU A 100 24.43 23.16 24.82
C LEU A 100 23.22 23.79 24.08
N MET A 101 22.05 23.12 24.11
CA MET A 101 20.87 23.50 23.31
C MET A 101 19.51 23.27 23.98
N SER A 102 19.48 22.74 25.21
CA SER A 102 18.30 22.56 26.05
C SER A 102 18.69 22.70 27.53
N SER A 103 17.77 23.24 28.33
CA SER A 103 17.79 23.14 29.80
C SER A 103 16.87 22.05 30.35
N GLU A 104 16.07 21.41 29.49
CA GLU A 104 15.03 20.46 29.86
C GLU A 104 15.34 19.05 29.32
N PRO A 105 14.98 17.98 30.06
CA PRO A 105 15.03 16.60 29.56
C PRO A 105 14.22 16.41 28.27
N GLN A 106 14.79 15.70 27.31
CA GLN A 106 14.19 15.42 26.00
C GLN A 106 14.14 13.90 25.77
N ASP A 107 12.98 13.30 26.05
CA ASP A 107 12.71 11.88 25.80
C ASP A 107 12.69 11.55 24.29
N PRO A 108 13.34 10.45 23.85
CA PRO A 108 13.34 10.08 22.45
C PRO A 108 11.99 9.51 22.00
N LEU A 109 11.40 10.11 20.97
CA LEU A 109 10.30 9.46 20.26
C LEU A 109 10.81 8.29 19.39
N TRP A 110 12.04 8.40 18.87
CA TRP A 110 12.73 7.37 18.09
C TRP A 110 14.21 7.28 18.45
N PHE A 111 14.76 6.06 18.42
CA PHE A 111 16.19 5.81 18.51
C PHE A 111 16.79 5.71 17.10
N VAL A 112 17.96 6.29 16.84
CA VAL A 112 18.60 6.28 15.50
C VAL A 112 19.83 5.38 15.48
N SER A 113 19.74 4.29 14.71
CA SER A 113 20.85 3.39 14.41
C SER A 113 21.45 3.77 13.05
N HIS A 114 22.73 4.14 12.99
CA HIS A 114 23.36 4.61 11.74
C HIS A 114 24.90 4.53 11.75
N TRP A 115 25.53 4.87 10.62
CA TRP A 115 26.99 4.94 10.51
C TRP A 115 27.51 6.37 10.32
N TRP A 116 28.34 6.83 11.26
CA TRP A 116 28.91 8.18 11.32
C TRP A 116 29.71 8.63 10.08
N GLY A 117 30.12 7.71 9.20
CA GLY A 117 30.85 8.02 7.97
C GLY A 117 29.98 8.38 6.78
N GLU A 118 28.65 8.35 6.90
CA GLU A 118 27.74 8.89 5.89
C GLU A 118 27.79 10.43 5.82
N ARG A 119 27.24 11.03 4.75
CA ARG A 119 27.22 12.50 4.62
C ARG A 119 26.17 13.09 5.55
N VAL A 120 26.56 14.06 6.38
CA VAL A 120 25.71 14.57 7.46
C VAL A 120 24.45 15.30 6.95
N SER A 121 24.52 15.90 5.76
CA SER A 121 23.34 16.44 5.04
C SER A 121 22.36 15.34 4.62
N GLY A 122 22.85 14.19 4.13
CA GLY A 122 22.03 13.05 3.76
C GLY A 122 21.39 12.34 4.97
N PHE A 123 22.10 12.30 6.10
CA PHE A 123 21.57 11.86 7.38
C PHE A 123 20.37 12.74 7.84
N LEU A 124 20.49 14.06 7.69
CA LEU A 124 19.40 15.00 7.97
C LEU A 124 18.22 14.82 6.99
N GLU A 125 18.47 14.67 5.68
CA GLU A 125 17.42 14.37 4.68
C GLU A 125 16.66 13.08 5.00
N CYS A 126 17.35 12.06 5.53
CA CYS A 126 16.76 10.80 6.00
C CYS A 126 15.83 11.01 7.22
N ILE A 127 16.26 11.80 8.22
CA ILE A 127 15.44 12.12 9.40
C ILE A 127 14.22 12.97 8.99
N GLU A 128 14.41 14.00 8.14
CA GLU A 128 13.30 14.78 7.60
C GLU A 128 12.30 13.91 6.82
N CYS A 129 12.77 12.94 6.04
CA CYS A 129 11.91 12.01 5.30
C CYS A 129 11.11 11.11 6.26
N HIS A 130 11.71 10.65 7.35
CA HIS A 130 11.04 9.90 8.40
C HIS A 130 9.96 10.72 9.11
N VAL A 131 10.28 11.94 9.54
CA VAL A 131 9.34 12.91 10.16
C VAL A 131 8.13 13.16 9.25
N LYS A 132 8.37 13.48 7.97
CA LYS A 132 7.33 13.74 6.97
C LYS A 132 6.48 12.50 6.67
N THR A 133 7.09 11.31 6.66
CA THR A 133 6.39 10.04 6.40
C THR A 133 5.55 9.58 7.59
N ARG A 134 6.07 9.72 8.81
CA ARG A 134 5.36 9.32 10.05
C ARG A 134 4.43 10.41 10.60
N GLY A 135 4.42 11.61 10.03
CA GLY A 135 3.58 12.72 10.48
C GLY A 135 3.96 13.21 11.87
N LEU A 136 5.25 13.22 12.19
CA LEU A 136 5.76 13.65 13.49
C LEU A 136 5.69 15.17 13.61
N LYS A 137 5.54 15.68 14.83
CA LYS A 137 5.58 17.11 15.13
C LYS A 137 7.02 17.62 15.25
N ASP A 138 7.19 18.94 15.30
CA ASP A 138 8.49 19.59 15.41
C ASP A 138 9.20 19.33 16.76
N GLU A 139 8.44 19.04 17.83
CA GLU A 139 9.01 18.67 19.15
C GLU A 139 9.49 17.20 19.21
N ALA A 140 9.40 16.44 18.11
CA ALA A 140 9.84 15.04 18.08
C ALA A 140 11.37 14.92 18.18
N ALA A 141 11.84 14.51 19.35
CA ALA A 141 13.26 14.26 19.61
C ALA A 141 13.70 12.85 19.17
N PHE A 142 14.95 12.75 18.71
CA PHE A 142 15.60 11.55 18.21
C PHE A 142 16.84 11.24 19.05
N TRP A 143 16.98 10.01 19.57
CA TRP A 143 18.22 9.64 20.25
C TRP A 143 19.31 9.30 19.24
N ILE A 144 20.42 10.04 19.27
CA ILE A 144 21.57 9.88 18.38
C ILE A 144 22.83 9.97 19.25
N CYS A 145 23.62 8.89 19.28
CA CYS A 145 24.72 8.69 20.24
C CYS A 145 25.78 9.81 20.26
N ALA A 146 26.08 10.43 19.11
CA ALA A 146 27.06 11.52 19.02
C ALA A 146 26.60 12.83 19.71
N TYR A 147 25.29 13.07 19.79
CA TYR A 147 24.73 14.29 20.36
C TYR A 147 24.28 14.11 21.82
N ALA A 148 23.86 12.89 22.19
CA ALA A 148 23.31 12.56 23.51
C ALA A 148 24.37 12.15 24.55
N ASN A 149 25.39 11.38 24.16
CA ASN A 149 26.47 10.96 25.06
C ASN A 149 27.51 12.09 25.21
N ARG A 150 28.10 12.23 26.40
CA ARG A 150 29.17 13.19 26.66
C ARG A 150 30.47 12.73 25.99
N GLN A 151 30.81 13.34 24.85
CA GLN A 151 31.86 12.80 23.95
C GLN A 151 33.28 12.88 24.55
N ASN A 152 33.57 13.85 25.42
CA ASN A 152 34.85 13.95 26.12
C ASN A 152 35.01 12.87 27.22
N SER A 153 33.90 12.41 27.80
CA SER A 153 33.83 11.39 28.87
C SER A 153 33.14 10.09 28.43
N LEU A 154 33.18 9.75 27.13
CA LEU A 154 32.37 8.68 26.52
C LEU A 154 32.53 7.29 27.17
N LEU A 155 33.68 6.98 27.77
CA LEU A 155 33.93 5.72 28.51
C LEU A 155 33.10 5.59 29.80
N GLN A 156 32.43 6.66 30.26
CA GLN A 156 31.47 6.62 31.36
C GLN A 156 30.05 6.24 30.88
N GLU A 157 29.74 6.51 29.60
CA GLU A 157 28.45 6.22 28.97
C GLU A 157 28.41 4.80 28.35
N ILE A 158 29.59 4.22 28.09
CA ILE A 158 29.80 2.85 27.57
C ILE A 158 30.30 1.94 28.69
N THR A 159 29.38 1.17 29.26
CA THR A 159 29.62 0.18 30.32
C THR A 159 29.99 -1.21 29.77
N GLU A 160 30.44 -2.11 30.65
CA GLU A 160 30.95 -3.45 30.25
C GLU A 160 29.87 -4.39 29.70
N ASP A 161 28.62 -4.29 30.19
CA ASP A 161 27.46 -4.93 29.55
C ASP A 161 26.73 -3.90 28.67
N PRO A 162 26.70 -4.10 27.33
CA PRO A 162 25.94 -3.29 26.39
C PRO A 162 24.48 -3.04 26.79
N ARG A 163 23.82 -3.94 27.54
CA ARG A 163 22.43 -3.78 28.04
C ARG A 163 22.29 -2.76 29.17
N THR A 164 23.38 -2.27 29.73
CA THR A 164 23.36 -1.22 30.79
C THR A 164 23.72 0.17 30.27
N THR A 165 24.17 0.26 29.01
CA THR A 165 24.58 1.52 28.34
C THR A 165 23.43 2.49 28.11
N SER A 166 23.77 3.77 27.89
CA SER A 166 22.80 4.80 27.47
C SER A 166 22.01 4.42 26.22
N PHE A 167 22.64 3.69 25.29
CA PHE A 167 22.03 3.21 24.05
C PHE A 167 20.81 2.32 24.34
N PHE A 168 20.97 1.29 25.17
CA PHE A 168 19.89 0.35 25.47
C PHE A 168 18.74 1.03 26.25
N LYS A 169 19.07 1.91 27.19
CA LYS A 169 18.08 2.69 27.95
C LYS A 169 17.26 3.62 27.05
N ALA A 170 17.92 4.34 26.14
CA ALA A 170 17.25 5.17 25.14
C ALA A 170 16.32 4.34 24.22
N MET A 171 16.72 3.12 23.86
CA MET A 171 15.87 2.19 23.12
C MET A 171 14.66 1.68 23.93
N GLN A 172 14.78 1.55 25.26
CA GLN A 172 13.65 1.21 26.12
C GLN A 172 12.59 2.31 26.11
N LEU A 173 12.99 3.59 26.18
CA LEU A 173 12.09 4.75 26.07
C LEU A 173 11.49 4.88 24.66
N ALA A 174 12.32 4.82 23.61
CA ALA A 174 11.92 5.13 22.23
C ALA A 174 10.75 4.30 21.69
N ARG A 175 9.87 4.91 20.88
CA ARG A 175 8.72 4.22 20.25
C ARG A 175 9.14 3.17 19.23
N GLY A 176 10.29 3.35 18.60
CA GLY A 176 10.83 2.52 17.53
C GLY A 176 12.30 2.84 17.22
N VAL A 177 12.90 2.06 16.33
CA VAL A 177 14.25 2.28 15.81
C VAL A 177 14.17 2.77 14.37
N LEU A 178 14.85 3.88 14.08
CA LEU A 178 15.12 4.36 12.74
C LEU A 178 16.53 3.90 12.34
N LEU A 179 16.60 2.92 11.43
CA LEU A 179 17.85 2.43 10.85
C LEU A 179 18.17 3.24 9.58
N ILE A 180 19.21 4.08 9.64
CA ILE A 180 19.67 4.86 8.49
C ILE A 180 20.82 4.10 7.84
N LEU A 181 20.59 3.62 6.61
CA LEU A 181 21.55 2.91 5.79
C LEU A 181 22.16 3.85 4.76
N ASP A 182 23.47 3.74 4.53
CA ASP A 182 24.13 4.56 3.52
C ASP A 182 24.06 3.90 2.13
N GLY A 183 23.69 4.70 1.12
CA GLY A 183 23.61 4.27 -0.28
C GLY A 183 24.95 4.26 -1.03
N LYS A 184 26.10 4.23 -0.34
CA LYS A 184 27.41 4.22 -1.03
C LYS A 184 27.60 2.88 -1.73
N SER A 185 28.06 2.91 -2.97
CA SER A 185 28.40 1.70 -3.74
C SER A 185 29.89 1.64 -4.07
N ASP A 186 30.76 2.04 -3.12
CA ASP A 186 32.20 1.90 -3.30
C ASP A 186 32.61 0.42 -3.17
N ALA A 187 33.66 0.03 -3.89
CA ALA A 187 34.06 -1.37 -4.03
C ALA A 187 34.78 -1.96 -2.80
N LYS A 188 34.87 -1.22 -1.68
CA LYS A 188 35.47 -1.66 -0.40
C LYS A 188 34.44 -1.83 0.70
N THR A 189 33.44 -0.95 0.77
CA THR A 189 32.40 -0.97 1.82
C THR A 189 31.09 -1.61 1.33
N GLY A 190 30.69 -1.34 0.09
CA GLY A 190 29.34 -1.61 -0.38
C GLY A 190 28.28 -0.75 0.34
N PRO A 191 26.99 -0.92 -0.01
CA PRO A 191 25.90 -0.19 0.63
C PRO A 191 25.52 -0.82 1.97
N ALA A 192 24.83 -0.03 2.81
CA ALA A 192 24.34 -0.45 4.12
C ALA A 192 25.44 -0.84 5.12
N THR A 193 26.48 0.01 5.22
CA THR A 193 27.60 -0.12 6.18
C THR A 193 27.17 -0.45 7.62
N PRO A 194 26.05 0.04 8.18
CA PRO A 194 25.58 -0.36 9.52
C PRO A 194 25.46 -1.88 9.75
N PHE A 195 25.16 -2.69 8.73
CA PHE A 195 25.12 -4.15 8.89
C PHE A 195 26.49 -4.79 9.18
N THR A 196 27.57 -4.04 9.01
CA THR A 196 28.96 -4.45 9.31
C THR A 196 29.49 -3.85 10.63
N ARG A 197 28.64 -3.17 11.42
CA ARG A 197 29.03 -2.47 12.67
C ARG A 197 28.41 -3.14 13.90
N SER A 198 29.24 -3.46 14.90
CA SER A 198 28.84 -4.16 16.12
C SER A 198 27.71 -3.45 16.88
N TRP A 199 27.84 -2.14 17.14
CA TRP A 199 26.84 -1.37 17.86
C TRP A 199 25.50 -1.31 17.11
N CYS A 200 25.50 -1.11 15.79
CA CYS A 200 24.28 -1.19 14.98
C CYS A 200 23.66 -2.60 15.00
N ALA A 201 24.49 -3.64 14.99
CA ALA A 201 24.04 -5.02 15.15
C ALA A 201 23.46 -5.29 16.55
N PHE A 202 23.98 -4.68 17.62
CA PHE A 202 23.42 -4.72 18.97
C PHE A 202 22.05 -4.05 19.03
N GLU A 203 21.97 -2.78 18.62
CA GLU A 203 20.74 -1.98 18.60
C GLU A 203 19.61 -2.72 17.87
N VAL A 204 19.89 -3.16 16.64
CA VAL A 204 18.92 -3.90 15.83
C VAL A 204 18.58 -5.28 16.44
N SER A 205 19.52 -5.95 17.11
CA SER A 205 19.24 -7.20 17.83
C SER A 205 18.32 -6.99 19.04
N MET A 206 18.56 -5.95 19.84
CA MET A 206 17.75 -5.64 21.03
C MET A 206 16.31 -5.25 20.65
N ALA A 207 16.15 -4.49 19.55
CA ALA A 207 14.84 -4.18 18.98
C ALA A 207 14.07 -5.44 18.54
N VAL A 208 14.75 -6.43 17.94
CA VAL A 208 14.14 -7.67 17.42
C VAL A 208 13.90 -8.74 18.48
N LEU A 209 14.84 -8.95 19.41
CA LEU A 209 14.82 -10.08 20.34
C LEU A 209 13.96 -9.81 21.57
N GLU A 210 14.11 -8.62 22.16
CA GLU A 210 13.73 -8.33 23.54
C GLU A 210 12.69 -7.20 23.60
N LEU A 211 13.06 -6.02 23.13
CA LEU A 211 12.25 -4.80 23.22
C LEU A 211 11.06 -4.80 22.25
N LYS A 212 11.10 -5.65 21.21
CA LYS A 212 10.05 -5.85 20.17
C LYS A 212 9.58 -4.53 19.52
N LYS A 213 10.52 -3.60 19.35
CA LYS A 213 10.29 -2.26 18.80
C LYS A 213 10.17 -2.34 17.27
N PRO A 214 9.27 -1.58 16.63
CA PRO A 214 9.20 -1.51 15.17
C PRO A 214 10.48 -0.88 14.60
N ILE A 215 10.91 -1.37 13.44
CA ILE A 215 12.08 -0.86 12.72
C ILE A 215 11.63 -0.19 11.42
N ASP A 216 11.88 1.12 11.32
CA ASP A 216 11.82 1.86 10.05
C ASP A 216 13.23 1.92 9.46
N VAL A 217 13.35 1.81 8.13
CA VAL A 217 14.65 1.81 7.44
C VAL A 217 14.65 2.89 6.38
N THR A 218 15.64 3.79 6.40
CA THR A 218 15.77 4.88 5.41
C THR A 218 17.16 4.92 4.80
N THR A 219 17.29 5.46 3.60
CA THR A 219 18.55 5.65 2.88
C THR A 219 18.43 6.84 1.93
N LEU A 220 19.51 7.59 1.73
CA LEU A 220 19.60 8.59 0.67
C LEU A 220 19.99 7.91 -0.65
N ASP A 221 19.10 7.89 -1.63
CA ASP A 221 19.42 7.48 -3.00
C ASP A 221 19.99 8.65 -3.82
N ALA A 222 20.98 8.37 -4.67
CA ALA A 222 21.67 9.40 -5.45
C ALA A 222 20.86 9.94 -6.64
N GLU A 223 19.81 9.24 -7.10
CA GLU A 223 18.94 9.68 -8.20
C GLU A 223 17.55 10.10 -7.72
N ASN A 224 17.02 9.45 -6.69
CA ASN A 224 15.64 9.57 -6.22
C ASN A 224 15.47 10.36 -4.90
N GLY A 225 16.57 10.66 -4.18
CA GLY A 225 16.52 11.31 -2.87
C GLY A 225 16.25 10.33 -1.71
N PRO A 226 15.80 10.82 -0.53
CA PRO A 226 15.63 9.97 0.64
C PRO A 226 14.42 9.03 0.48
N ALA A 227 14.68 7.73 0.57
CA ALA A 227 13.67 6.68 0.48
C ALA A 227 13.55 5.92 1.81
N ILE A 228 12.31 5.54 2.17
CA ILE A 228 12.00 4.95 3.48
C ILE A 228 11.06 3.74 3.37
N LEU A 229 11.47 2.65 4.03
CA LEU A 229 10.66 1.51 4.41
C LEU A 229 10.13 1.70 5.83
N THR A 230 8.90 1.27 6.08
CA THR A 230 8.24 1.40 7.39
C THR A 230 7.70 0.08 7.89
N GLU A 231 7.75 -0.18 9.20
CA GLU A 231 6.96 -1.27 9.78
C GLU A 231 5.52 -0.79 10.04
N GLY A 232 4.54 -1.52 9.49
CA GLY A 232 3.13 -1.11 9.46
C GLY A 232 2.82 0.02 8.47
N TYR A 233 1.73 0.75 8.75
CA TYR A 233 1.24 1.88 7.95
C TYR A 233 1.65 3.23 8.55
N THR A 234 1.67 4.27 7.72
CA THR A 234 1.55 5.67 8.17
C THR A 234 0.11 5.99 8.60
N ASP A 235 -0.11 7.11 9.29
CA ASP A 235 -1.47 7.55 9.66
C ASP A 235 -2.36 7.81 8.44
N PHE A 236 -1.76 8.35 7.36
CA PHE A 236 -2.44 8.57 6.09
C PHE A 236 -2.84 7.24 5.42
N GLU A 237 -1.91 6.28 5.36
CA GLU A 237 -2.18 4.93 4.85
C GLU A 237 -3.23 4.21 5.72
N SER A 238 -3.16 4.32 7.05
CA SER A 238 -4.15 3.71 7.96
C SER A 238 -5.55 4.31 7.76
N LYS A 239 -5.67 5.63 7.59
CA LYS A 239 -6.94 6.32 7.29
C LYS A 239 -7.47 5.90 5.91
N MET A 240 -6.60 5.74 4.92
CA MET A 240 -6.96 5.28 3.59
C MET A 240 -7.45 3.83 3.60
N GLU A 241 -6.73 2.92 4.27
CA GLU A 241 -7.07 1.51 4.41
C GLU A 241 -8.40 1.29 5.14
N LYS A 242 -8.67 2.08 6.19
CA LYS A 242 -9.95 2.10 6.92
C LYS A 242 -11.11 2.62 6.08
N LYS A 243 -10.86 3.50 5.11
CA LYS A 243 -11.89 4.05 4.20
C LYS A 243 -12.16 3.12 3.03
N THR A 244 -11.11 2.55 2.43
CA THR A 244 -11.17 1.65 1.30
C THR A 244 -10.08 0.57 1.44
N PRO A 245 -10.43 -0.68 1.81
CA PRO A 245 -9.46 -1.76 1.97
C PRO A 245 -8.59 -1.99 0.71
N GLY A 246 -7.33 -2.33 0.92
CA GLY A 246 -6.29 -2.49 -0.10
C GLY A 246 -5.65 -1.18 -0.59
N TRP A 247 -6.20 0.00 -0.26
CA TRP A 247 -5.68 1.28 -0.78
C TRP A 247 -4.55 1.90 0.05
N GLY A 248 -4.61 1.84 1.38
CA GLY A 248 -3.49 2.28 2.22
C GLY A 248 -2.28 1.35 2.06
N SER A 249 -2.58 0.05 1.99
CA SER A 249 -1.69 -1.03 1.58
C SER A 249 -1.03 -0.75 0.21
N ARG A 250 -1.80 -0.28 -0.78
CA ARG A 250 -1.27 0.13 -2.09
C ARG A 250 -0.39 1.39 -2.00
N ALA A 251 -0.81 2.41 -1.26
CA ALA A 251 -0.06 3.66 -1.12
C ALA A 251 1.32 3.40 -0.49
N LYS A 252 1.38 2.55 0.54
CA LYS A 252 2.61 2.03 1.15
C LYS A 252 3.51 1.36 0.10
N SER A 253 3.01 0.39 -0.67
CA SER A 253 3.81 -0.31 -1.68
C SER A 253 4.32 0.60 -2.80
N ILE A 254 3.58 1.66 -3.16
CA ILE A 254 4.05 2.69 -4.10
C ILE A 254 5.17 3.54 -3.48
N ARG A 255 5.00 4.05 -2.26
CA ARG A 255 6.02 4.80 -1.52
C ARG A 255 7.31 4.00 -1.35
N GLU A 256 7.20 2.71 -1.05
CA GLU A 256 8.34 1.82 -0.81
C GLU A 256 8.95 1.28 -2.13
N SER A 257 8.34 1.58 -3.28
CA SER A 257 8.84 1.17 -4.61
C SER A 257 10.01 2.00 -5.17
N ILE A 258 10.36 3.13 -4.53
CA ILE A 258 11.56 3.92 -4.89
C ILE A 258 12.82 3.50 -4.10
N PHE A 259 12.69 2.67 -3.06
CA PHE A 259 13.81 2.32 -2.20
C PHE A 259 14.90 1.54 -2.98
N PRO A 260 16.20 1.84 -2.81
CA PRO A 260 17.27 1.24 -3.61
C PRO A 260 17.37 -0.28 -3.50
N ILE A 261 17.30 -0.95 -4.65
CA ILE A 261 17.35 -2.41 -4.75
C ILE A 261 18.70 -3.01 -4.33
N ASP A 262 19.79 -2.23 -4.41
CA ASP A 262 21.13 -2.68 -4.00
C ASP A 262 21.33 -2.60 -2.47
N VAL A 263 20.73 -1.60 -1.80
CA VAL A 263 20.62 -1.54 -0.33
C VAL A 263 19.76 -2.69 0.18
N MET A 264 18.64 -2.97 -0.50
CA MET A 264 17.79 -4.13 -0.23
C MET A 264 18.54 -5.47 -0.42
N ALA A 265 19.40 -5.58 -1.44
CA ALA A 265 20.19 -6.78 -1.67
C ALA A 265 21.20 -7.04 -0.54
N ALA A 266 21.85 -5.99 -0.01
CA ALA A 266 22.69 -6.11 1.19
C ALA A 266 21.87 -6.55 2.42
N GLY A 267 20.68 -5.96 2.62
CA GLY A 267 19.75 -6.34 3.69
C GLY A 267 19.21 -7.78 3.61
N LEU A 268 19.30 -8.44 2.45
CA LEU A 268 18.94 -9.86 2.28
C LEU A 268 20.07 -10.84 2.66
N GLU A 269 21.32 -10.36 2.78
CA GLU A 269 22.48 -11.18 3.11
C GLU A 269 23.05 -10.90 4.52
N VAL A 270 22.51 -9.89 5.24
CA VAL A 270 22.94 -9.46 6.60
C VAL A 270 23.21 -10.62 7.56
N ALA A 271 24.36 -10.59 8.24
CA ALA A 271 24.80 -11.57 9.22
C ALA A 271 25.49 -10.87 10.40
N ILE A 272 24.77 -10.65 11.51
CA ILE A 272 25.25 -9.82 12.64
C ILE A 272 26.52 -10.37 13.31
N GLU A 273 26.74 -11.68 13.25
CA GLU A 273 27.94 -12.37 13.74
C GLU A 273 29.22 -12.00 12.97
N SER A 274 29.09 -11.42 11.77
CA SER A 274 30.21 -10.88 10.97
C SER A 274 30.48 -9.39 11.21
N ALA A 275 29.76 -8.75 12.12
CA ALA A 275 29.90 -7.32 12.38
C ALA A 275 31.25 -6.98 13.04
N SER A 276 31.86 -5.89 12.56
CA SER A 276 33.14 -5.35 13.00
C SER A 276 32.96 -4.18 13.98
N ALA A 277 34.00 -3.91 14.76
CA ALA A 277 34.04 -2.82 15.73
C ALA A 277 35.36 -2.04 15.61
N THR A 278 35.50 -0.95 16.37
CA THR A 278 36.73 -0.15 16.41
C THR A 278 37.65 -0.59 17.56
N SER A 279 37.06 -0.99 18.69
CA SER A 279 37.65 -1.82 19.76
C SER A 279 37.19 -3.27 19.51
N ASP A 280 38.03 -4.28 19.72
CA ASP A 280 37.58 -5.68 19.56
C ASP A 280 36.80 -6.16 20.79
N GLU A 281 37.09 -5.57 21.96
CA GLU A 281 36.40 -5.75 23.22
C GLU A 281 34.89 -5.41 23.09
N ASP A 282 34.55 -4.29 22.43
CA ASP A 282 33.17 -3.95 22.05
C ASP A 282 32.50 -5.10 21.28
N ARG A 283 33.15 -5.62 20.23
CA ARG A 283 32.61 -6.71 19.40
C ARG A 283 32.40 -7.97 20.22
N ILE A 284 33.34 -8.28 21.11
CA ILE A 284 33.31 -9.46 21.98
C ILE A 284 32.11 -9.36 22.94
N ARG A 285 32.04 -8.28 23.72
CA ARG A 285 30.96 -8.01 24.70
C ARG A 285 29.58 -7.96 24.04
N ILE A 286 29.46 -7.29 22.90
CA ILE A 286 28.20 -7.20 22.13
C ILE A 286 27.70 -8.57 21.66
N LEU A 287 28.54 -9.35 20.98
CA LEU A 287 28.10 -10.64 20.44
C LEU A 287 27.72 -11.60 21.58
N ASN A 288 28.48 -11.58 22.68
CA ASN A 288 28.17 -12.37 23.87
C ASN A 288 26.88 -11.93 24.58
N SER A 289 26.59 -10.63 24.64
CA SER A 289 25.35 -10.08 25.21
C SER A 289 24.12 -10.37 24.35
N ILE A 290 24.25 -10.36 23.01
CA ILE A 290 23.22 -10.86 22.07
C ILE A 290 23.05 -12.39 22.19
N ALA A 291 24.13 -13.11 22.51
CA ALA A 291 24.09 -14.55 22.77
C ALA A 291 23.66 -14.93 24.21
N GLU A 292 23.31 -13.95 25.06
CA GLU A 292 22.83 -14.17 26.43
C GLU A 292 23.83 -14.98 27.29
N ARG A 293 25.14 -14.78 27.07
CA ARG A 293 26.20 -15.37 27.91
C ARG A 293 26.31 -14.63 29.25
N SER A 294 26.56 -15.38 30.32
CA SER A 294 26.85 -14.83 31.65
C SER A 294 28.25 -14.24 31.80
N ASP A 295 29.15 -14.55 30.88
CA ASP A 295 30.51 -14.01 30.79
C ASP A 295 30.68 -13.40 29.39
N LEU A 296 30.93 -12.09 29.38
CA LEU A 296 30.98 -11.27 28.18
C LEU A 296 32.38 -11.15 27.57
N GLU A 297 33.44 -11.61 28.24
CA GLU A 297 34.83 -11.49 27.76
C GLU A 297 35.30 -12.70 26.93
N GLN A 298 34.50 -13.77 26.89
CA GLN A 298 34.89 -15.01 26.20
C GLN A 298 34.89 -14.84 24.67
N PRO A 299 35.69 -15.61 23.92
CA PRO A 299 35.64 -15.58 22.45
C PRO A 299 34.21 -15.77 21.91
N PRO A 300 33.69 -14.85 21.07
CA PRO A 300 32.32 -14.94 20.57
C PRO A 300 32.04 -16.25 19.83
N LEU A 301 30.83 -16.77 20.02
CA LEU A 301 30.34 -17.91 19.26
C LEU A 301 30.34 -17.59 17.76
N GLU A 302 30.81 -18.51 16.92
CA GLU A 302 30.65 -18.40 15.46
C GLU A 302 29.17 -18.40 15.04
N LYS A 303 28.32 -19.11 15.81
CA LYS A 303 26.91 -19.37 15.51
C LYS A 303 26.11 -19.43 16.79
N HIS A 304 24.99 -18.73 16.85
CA HIS A 304 24.05 -18.82 17.96
C HIS A 304 22.59 -18.70 17.49
N ALA A 305 21.65 -19.24 18.28
CA ALA A 305 20.23 -19.21 17.96
C ALA A 305 19.68 -17.77 17.85
N ASN A 306 20.15 -16.87 18.71
CA ASN A 306 19.75 -15.46 18.66
C ASN A 306 20.28 -14.75 17.40
N TYR A 307 21.52 -15.02 16.96
CA TYR A 307 22.02 -14.43 15.70
C TYR A 307 21.19 -14.91 14.51
N ALA A 308 20.94 -16.21 14.41
CA ALA A 308 20.11 -16.79 13.36
C ALA A 308 18.69 -16.21 13.36
N LYS A 309 18.10 -15.99 14.54
CA LYS A 309 16.79 -15.34 14.72
C LYS A 309 16.81 -13.88 14.23
N VAL A 310 17.79 -13.06 14.62
CA VAL A 310 17.90 -11.67 14.16
C VAL A 310 18.13 -11.60 12.65
N ASN A 311 19.10 -12.35 12.11
CA ASN A 311 19.38 -12.38 10.68
C ASN A 311 18.14 -12.72 9.86
N LYS A 312 17.41 -13.80 10.22
CA LYS A 312 16.17 -14.19 9.56
C LYS A 312 15.10 -13.09 9.62
N ARG A 313 14.90 -12.48 10.80
CA ARG A 313 13.94 -11.37 11.00
C ARG A 313 14.25 -10.17 10.11
N LEU A 314 15.51 -9.75 10.01
CA LEU A 314 15.92 -8.60 9.20
C LEU A 314 15.80 -8.89 7.70
N ARG A 315 16.32 -10.04 7.25
CA ARG A 315 16.20 -10.47 5.85
C ARG A 315 14.73 -10.53 5.42
N ALA A 316 13.82 -10.95 6.30
CA ALA A 316 12.38 -10.94 6.03
C ALA A 316 11.77 -9.53 5.91
N VAL A 317 12.26 -8.53 6.66
CA VAL A 317 11.82 -7.12 6.51
C VAL A 317 12.18 -6.59 5.13
N PHE A 318 13.43 -6.75 4.69
CA PHE A 318 13.84 -6.35 3.34
C PHE A 318 13.10 -7.16 2.27
N ALA A 319 12.96 -8.47 2.47
CA ALA A 319 12.24 -9.32 1.52
C ALA A 319 10.80 -8.83 1.31
N LEU A 320 10.05 -8.57 2.40
CA LEU A 320 8.66 -8.08 2.35
C LEU A 320 8.51 -6.76 1.56
N ALA A 321 9.46 -5.83 1.71
CA ALA A 321 9.46 -4.57 0.95
C ALA A 321 9.81 -4.74 -0.55
N VAL A 322 10.67 -5.70 -0.89
CA VAL A 322 11.19 -5.88 -2.27
C VAL A 322 10.13 -6.45 -3.24
N TRP A 323 9.17 -7.26 -2.78
CA TRP A 323 8.27 -8.04 -3.66
C TRP A 323 7.65 -7.23 -4.81
N PHE A 324 7.05 -6.07 -4.53
CA PHE A 324 6.42 -5.24 -5.56
C PHE A 324 7.45 -4.75 -6.60
N GLN A 325 8.63 -4.32 -6.15
CA GLN A 325 9.70 -3.90 -7.05
C GLN A 325 10.22 -5.05 -7.92
N ALA A 326 10.46 -6.23 -7.32
CA ALA A 326 11.04 -7.38 -8.02
C ALA A 326 10.14 -7.88 -9.16
N VAL A 327 8.82 -7.95 -8.94
CA VAL A 327 7.86 -8.32 -10.00
C VAL A 327 7.70 -7.18 -11.02
N GLN A 328 7.47 -5.94 -10.57
CA GLN A 328 7.11 -4.84 -11.47
C GLN A 328 8.28 -4.33 -12.32
N LYS A 329 9.49 -4.22 -11.75
CA LYS A 329 10.70 -3.76 -12.47
C LYS A 329 11.36 -4.91 -13.24
N GLY A 330 11.41 -6.10 -12.62
CA GLY A 330 11.98 -7.33 -13.19
C GLY A 330 13.51 -7.37 -13.14
N GLY A 331 14.06 -8.28 -12.33
CA GLY A 331 15.51 -8.55 -12.27
C GLY A 331 16.24 -8.07 -11.02
N LYS A 332 17.57 -8.21 -11.03
CA LYS A 332 18.51 -8.16 -9.89
C LYS A 332 18.25 -9.16 -8.76
N VAL A 333 17.09 -9.16 -8.10
CA VAL A 333 16.82 -10.03 -6.95
C VAL A 333 15.91 -11.20 -7.33
N GLU A 334 16.32 -12.44 -7.05
CA GLU A 334 15.50 -13.62 -7.33
C GLU A 334 14.33 -13.72 -6.34
N MET A 335 13.09 -13.81 -6.86
CA MET A 335 11.87 -14.00 -6.07
C MET A 335 11.94 -15.19 -5.09
N LYS A 336 12.70 -16.25 -5.42
CA LYS A 336 12.90 -17.40 -4.52
C LYS A 336 13.79 -17.07 -3.30
N LYS A 337 14.74 -16.13 -3.41
CA LYS A 337 15.45 -15.59 -2.24
C LYS A 337 14.50 -14.84 -1.32
N LEU A 338 13.57 -14.05 -1.89
CA LEU A 338 12.53 -13.35 -1.10
C LEU A 338 11.63 -14.35 -0.37
N ALA A 339 11.13 -15.37 -1.07
CA ALA A 339 10.32 -16.43 -0.48
C ALA A 339 11.06 -17.15 0.65
N LYS A 340 12.34 -17.51 0.43
CA LYS A 340 13.20 -18.13 1.44
C LYS A 340 13.37 -17.24 2.68
N ALA A 341 13.69 -15.97 2.51
CA ALA A 341 13.88 -15.04 3.63
C ALA A 341 12.61 -14.86 4.46
N VAL A 342 11.43 -14.79 3.82
CA VAL A 342 10.14 -14.67 4.53
C VAL A 342 9.72 -15.98 5.22
N VAL A 343 9.90 -17.15 4.59
CA VAL A 343 9.50 -18.43 5.19
C VAL A 343 10.42 -18.86 6.35
N GLU A 344 11.66 -18.38 6.37
CA GLU A 344 12.61 -18.61 7.47
C GLU A 344 12.31 -17.77 8.73
N ASP A 345 11.53 -16.69 8.62
CA ASP A 345 11.02 -15.88 9.75
C ASP A 345 9.84 -16.59 10.43
N GLU A 346 10.15 -17.71 11.08
CA GLU A 346 9.18 -18.58 11.74
C GLU A 346 8.40 -17.91 12.90
N TRP A 347 8.88 -16.77 13.39
CA TRP A 347 8.30 -16.00 14.49
C TRP A 347 7.27 -14.96 14.03
N ARG A 348 7.20 -14.65 12.72
CA ARG A 348 6.18 -13.76 12.16
C ARG A 348 4.78 -14.31 12.44
N LYS A 349 3.80 -13.41 12.58
CA LYS A 349 2.40 -13.77 12.84
C LYS A 349 1.41 -13.18 11.85
N ALA A 350 1.76 -12.05 11.24
CA ALA A 350 1.06 -11.47 10.11
C ALA A 350 1.99 -11.34 8.91
N ILE A 351 1.54 -11.76 7.73
CA ILE A 351 2.13 -11.44 6.43
C ILE A 351 1.09 -10.63 5.66
N LEU A 352 1.53 -9.48 5.17
CA LEU A 352 0.75 -8.58 4.35
C LEU A 352 1.57 -8.24 3.11
N MET A 353 1.04 -8.54 1.92
CA MET A 353 1.67 -8.19 0.65
C MET A 353 0.64 -7.59 -0.30
N ASN A 354 1.05 -6.56 -1.04
CA ASN A 354 0.19 -5.87 -1.99
C ASN A 354 0.84 -5.82 -3.38
N PHE A 355 0.15 -6.42 -4.34
CA PHE A 355 0.51 -6.50 -5.74
C PHE A 355 -0.53 -5.80 -6.62
N ALA A 356 -1.40 -4.96 -6.07
CA ALA A 356 -2.45 -4.27 -6.82
C ALA A 356 -1.90 -3.60 -8.08
N LEU A 357 -2.59 -3.76 -9.22
CA LEU A 357 -2.19 -3.24 -10.52
C LEU A 357 -0.77 -3.64 -10.96
N CYS A 358 -0.17 -4.70 -10.39
CA CYS A 358 1.13 -5.21 -10.80
C CYS A 358 0.96 -6.01 -12.11
N THR A 359 1.10 -5.32 -13.24
CA THR A 359 0.80 -5.84 -14.58
C THR A 359 1.65 -7.03 -15.04
N ARG A 360 2.64 -7.44 -14.23
CA ARG A 360 3.54 -8.57 -14.49
C ARG A 360 3.33 -9.79 -13.58
N ILE A 361 2.48 -9.71 -12.55
CA ILE A 361 2.29 -10.84 -11.63
C ILE A 361 1.35 -11.89 -12.24
N ASP A 362 1.78 -13.15 -12.24
CA ASP A 362 1.09 -14.30 -12.85
C ASP A 362 1.05 -15.53 -11.91
N ASP A 363 0.56 -16.65 -12.43
CA ASP A 363 0.47 -17.93 -11.70
C ASP A 363 1.80 -18.43 -11.12
N TYR A 364 2.94 -18.19 -11.77
CA TYR A 364 4.26 -18.57 -11.25
C TYR A 364 4.65 -17.66 -10.07
N HIS A 365 4.48 -16.35 -10.22
CA HIS A 365 4.79 -15.41 -9.15
C HIS A 365 3.90 -15.64 -7.91
N VAL A 366 2.60 -15.94 -8.10
CA VAL A 366 1.70 -16.30 -6.98
C VAL A 366 2.11 -17.62 -6.33
N ALA A 367 2.62 -18.60 -7.09
CA ALA A 367 3.18 -19.83 -6.51
C ALA A 367 4.46 -19.58 -5.69
N VAL A 368 5.26 -18.56 -6.03
CA VAL A 368 6.43 -18.14 -5.23
C VAL A 368 6.03 -17.32 -4.00
N VAL A 369 4.96 -16.52 -4.08
CA VAL A 369 4.32 -15.91 -2.88
C VAL A 369 3.80 -17.01 -1.94
N ALA A 370 3.15 -18.05 -2.50
CA ALA A 370 2.64 -19.18 -1.75
C ALA A 370 3.75 -19.97 -1.01
N SER A 371 4.94 -20.12 -1.59
CA SER A 371 6.06 -20.78 -0.91
C SER A 371 6.75 -19.93 0.17
N ALA A 372 6.40 -18.65 0.30
CA ALA A 372 6.84 -17.78 1.40
C ALA A 372 6.04 -18.01 2.70
N LEU A 373 4.93 -18.77 2.66
CA LEU A 373 3.99 -18.92 3.78
C LEU A 373 4.45 -19.98 4.79
N HIS A 374 4.98 -19.52 5.94
CA HIS A 374 5.43 -20.42 7.01
C HIS A 374 4.26 -20.99 7.83
N LYS A 375 4.41 -22.22 8.34
CA LYS A 375 3.34 -23.01 9.00
C LYS A 375 2.84 -22.47 10.36
N LYS A 376 3.38 -21.35 10.86
CA LYS A 376 3.08 -20.77 12.19
C LYS A 376 2.35 -19.42 12.10
N LEU A 377 1.96 -19.02 10.88
CA LEU A 377 1.28 -17.77 10.55
C LEU A 377 -0.17 -17.75 11.06
N VAL A 378 -0.64 -16.61 11.58
CA VAL A 378 -2.00 -16.45 12.14
C VAL A 378 -2.86 -15.55 11.27
N THR A 379 -2.26 -14.52 10.66
CA THR A 379 -2.92 -13.58 9.75
C THR A 379 -2.22 -13.57 8.40
N LEU A 380 -2.99 -13.73 7.31
CA LEU A 380 -2.52 -13.58 5.94
C LEU A 380 -3.38 -12.58 5.17
N GLU A 381 -2.75 -11.56 4.60
CA GLU A 381 -3.39 -10.56 3.77
C GLU A 381 -2.66 -10.42 2.43
N LEU A 382 -3.33 -10.74 1.32
CA LEU A 382 -2.77 -10.65 -0.02
C LEU A 382 -3.72 -9.90 -0.96
N HIS A 383 -3.24 -8.78 -1.50
CA HIS A 383 -3.99 -7.97 -2.46
C HIS A 383 -3.42 -8.13 -3.88
N PHE A 384 -4.26 -8.59 -4.80
CA PHE A 384 -3.94 -8.84 -6.21
C PHE A 384 -4.89 -8.11 -7.18
N TRP A 385 -5.64 -7.09 -6.74
CA TRP A 385 -6.65 -6.48 -7.59
C TRP A 385 -6.07 -5.90 -8.90
N MET A 386 -6.77 -6.14 -10.02
CA MET A 386 -6.36 -5.83 -11.39
C MET A 386 -5.08 -6.54 -11.89
N CYS A 387 -4.73 -7.69 -11.31
CA CYS A 387 -3.61 -8.53 -11.75
C CYS A 387 -4.06 -9.56 -12.80
N ASN A 388 -4.34 -9.07 -14.01
CA ASN A 388 -5.02 -9.79 -15.09
C ASN A 388 -4.25 -11.00 -15.69
N LEU A 389 -3.06 -11.35 -15.18
CA LEU A 389 -2.32 -12.54 -15.61
C LEU A 389 -2.51 -13.74 -14.67
N ILE A 390 -2.96 -13.53 -13.42
CA ILE A 390 -3.28 -14.58 -12.44
C ILE A 390 -4.52 -15.34 -12.91
N GLY A 391 -4.44 -16.67 -12.94
CA GLY A 391 -5.54 -17.59 -13.20
C GLY A 391 -5.62 -18.70 -12.16
N ASN A 392 -6.29 -19.79 -12.55
CA ASN A 392 -6.65 -20.86 -11.63
C ASN A 392 -5.45 -21.64 -11.06
N SER A 393 -4.27 -21.60 -11.68
CA SER A 393 -3.09 -22.34 -11.21
C SER A 393 -2.41 -21.62 -10.05
N GLY A 394 -2.31 -20.29 -10.11
CA GLY A 394 -1.77 -19.45 -9.04
C GLY A 394 -2.65 -19.51 -7.81
N LEU A 395 -3.97 -19.32 -7.98
CA LEU A 395 -4.91 -19.46 -6.87
C LEU A 395 -4.91 -20.88 -6.27
N ARG A 396 -4.77 -21.92 -7.09
CA ARG A 396 -4.60 -23.31 -6.63
C ARG A 396 -3.29 -23.54 -5.87
N ALA A 397 -2.19 -22.90 -6.27
CA ALA A 397 -0.92 -22.98 -5.56
C ALA A 397 -1.01 -22.29 -4.18
N LEU A 398 -1.59 -21.08 -4.14
CA LEU A 398 -1.85 -20.35 -2.91
C LEU A 398 -2.79 -21.11 -1.96
N ALA A 399 -3.92 -21.62 -2.45
CA ALA A 399 -4.89 -22.38 -1.66
C ALA A 399 -4.27 -23.60 -0.97
N LYS A 400 -3.38 -24.33 -1.65
CA LYS A 400 -2.64 -25.47 -1.09
C LYS A 400 -1.57 -25.09 -0.05
N ALA A 401 -1.14 -23.84 -0.02
CA ALA A 401 -0.09 -23.34 0.86
C ALA A 401 -0.61 -22.60 2.10
N LEU A 402 -1.93 -22.38 2.21
CA LEU A 402 -2.55 -21.71 3.35
C LEU A 402 -2.19 -22.43 4.67
N PRO A 403 -1.51 -21.77 5.63
CA PRO A 403 -1.14 -22.41 6.88
C PRO A 403 -2.37 -22.86 7.69
N PRO A 404 -2.35 -24.07 8.30
CA PRO A 404 -3.48 -24.58 9.07
C PRO A 404 -3.71 -23.82 10.39
N THR A 405 -2.77 -22.94 10.75
CA THR A 405 -2.79 -22.06 11.93
C THR A 405 -3.40 -20.67 11.66
N LEU A 406 -3.90 -20.41 10.44
CA LEU A 406 -4.56 -19.14 10.13
C LEU A 406 -5.89 -18.98 10.87
N GLU A 407 -6.00 -17.89 11.62
CA GLU A 407 -7.24 -17.39 12.23
C GLU A 407 -7.86 -16.26 11.38
N ALA A 408 -7.04 -15.52 10.62
CA ALA A 408 -7.49 -14.44 9.76
C ALA A 408 -6.91 -14.56 8.33
N LEU A 409 -7.78 -14.53 7.33
CA LEU A 409 -7.42 -14.57 5.91
C LEU A 409 -8.15 -13.46 5.14
N THR A 410 -7.38 -12.59 4.49
CA THR A 410 -7.86 -11.55 3.56
C THR A 410 -7.25 -11.79 2.18
N LEU A 411 -8.07 -12.06 1.17
CA LEU A 411 -7.64 -12.20 -0.23
C LEU A 411 -8.47 -11.28 -1.14
N ASN A 412 -7.80 -10.40 -1.88
CA ASN A 412 -8.45 -9.54 -2.87
C ASN A 412 -7.98 -9.89 -4.29
N PHE A 413 -8.89 -10.38 -5.12
CA PHE A 413 -8.72 -10.72 -6.53
C PHE A 413 -9.71 -9.97 -7.43
N GLN A 414 -10.22 -8.81 -7.01
CA GLN A 414 -11.04 -7.92 -7.84
C GLN A 414 -10.40 -7.70 -9.23
N LEU A 415 -11.19 -7.80 -10.31
CA LEU A 415 -10.74 -7.64 -11.70
C LEU A 415 -9.66 -8.63 -12.21
N CYS A 416 -9.35 -9.73 -11.51
CA CYS A 416 -8.42 -10.78 -11.99
C CYS A 416 -9.06 -11.72 -13.04
N THR A 417 -9.53 -11.15 -14.15
CA THR A 417 -10.47 -11.74 -15.14
C THR A 417 -10.16 -13.13 -15.74
N ARG A 418 -8.96 -13.70 -15.53
CA ARG A 418 -8.62 -15.09 -15.90
C ARG A 418 -8.98 -16.12 -14.83
N LEU A 419 -9.34 -15.71 -13.62
CA LEU A 419 -9.88 -16.60 -12.58
C LEU A 419 -11.27 -17.07 -12.95
N THR A 420 -11.56 -18.35 -12.74
CA THR A 420 -12.89 -18.93 -12.94
C THR A 420 -13.38 -19.61 -11.67
N HIS A 421 -14.63 -20.09 -11.66
CA HIS A 421 -15.20 -20.86 -10.56
C HIS A 421 -14.26 -22.00 -10.09
N MET A 422 -13.58 -22.68 -11.02
CA MET A 422 -12.61 -23.76 -10.71
C MET A 422 -11.43 -23.32 -9.83
N GLY A 423 -11.08 -22.03 -9.80
CA GLY A 423 -10.07 -21.47 -8.91
C GLY A 423 -10.62 -21.26 -7.50
N ILE A 424 -11.77 -20.59 -7.39
CA ILE A 424 -12.38 -20.27 -6.09
C ILE A 424 -13.00 -21.49 -5.39
N ASP A 425 -13.45 -22.50 -6.15
CA ASP A 425 -13.90 -23.78 -5.60
C ASP A 425 -12.73 -24.52 -4.93
N VAL A 426 -11.54 -24.48 -5.54
CA VAL A 426 -10.32 -25.06 -4.96
C VAL A 426 -9.85 -24.25 -3.74
N LEU A 427 -9.98 -22.91 -3.77
CA LEU A 427 -9.74 -22.09 -2.57
C LEU A 427 -10.66 -22.52 -1.43
N GLY A 428 -11.98 -22.54 -1.67
CA GLY A 428 -13.00 -22.89 -0.68
C GLY A 428 -12.74 -24.24 -0.01
N LEU A 429 -12.49 -25.27 -0.80
CA LEU A 429 -12.23 -26.62 -0.30
C LEU A 429 -10.91 -26.75 0.50
N GLN A 430 -10.00 -25.78 0.41
CA GLN A 430 -8.71 -25.74 1.12
C GLN A 430 -8.66 -24.66 2.24
N LEU A 431 -9.75 -23.94 2.52
CA LEU A 431 -9.78 -22.96 3.61
C LEU A 431 -9.44 -23.61 4.97
N PRO A 432 -8.48 -23.06 5.75
CA PRO A 432 -8.15 -23.58 7.07
C PRO A 432 -9.34 -23.56 8.03
N LEU A 433 -9.62 -24.71 8.67
CA LEU A 433 -10.80 -24.88 9.54
C LEU A 433 -10.75 -24.03 10.83
N GLY A 434 -9.57 -23.49 11.18
CA GLY A 434 -9.37 -22.60 12.33
C GLY A 434 -9.80 -21.15 12.09
N LEU A 435 -10.18 -20.76 10.87
CA LEU A 435 -10.50 -19.37 10.53
C LEU A 435 -11.63 -18.79 11.40
N VAL A 436 -11.34 -17.63 11.99
CA VAL A 436 -12.25 -16.76 12.76
C VAL A 436 -12.71 -15.57 11.91
N SER A 437 -11.84 -15.10 11.00
CA SER A 437 -12.11 -13.99 10.06
C SER A 437 -11.73 -14.38 8.63
N LEU A 438 -12.70 -14.34 7.71
CA LEU A 438 -12.50 -14.57 6.29
C LEU A 438 -12.98 -13.36 5.48
N ARG A 439 -12.08 -12.75 4.70
CA ARG A 439 -12.39 -11.70 3.74
C ARG A 439 -11.97 -12.12 2.33
N LEU A 440 -12.90 -12.11 1.38
CA LEU A 440 -12.67 -12.50 -0.01
C LEU A 440 -13.34 -11.49 -0.94
N ASN A 441 -12.55 -10.84 -1.81
CA ASN A 441 -13.08 -9.99 -2.87
C ASN A 441 -12.78 -10.59 -4.24
N PHE A 442 -13.83 -10.82 -5.03
CA PHE A 442 -13.79 -11.25 -6.42
C PHE A 442 -14.63 -10.34 -7.35
N GLU A 443 -14.85 -9.07 -6.97
CA GLU A 443 -15.68 -8.14 -7.76
C GLU A 443 -15.16 -8.01 -9.22
N PHE A 444 -16.07 -7.91 -10.19
CA PHE A 444 -15.78 -7.81 -11.64
C PHE A 444 -15.00 -8.99 -12.26
N ASN A 445 -15.09 -10.20 -11.71
CA ASN A 445 -14.52 -11.42 -12.32
C ASN A 445 -15.55 -12.21 -13.14
N SER A 446 -16.06 -11.65 -14.25
CA SER A 446 -17.13 -12.25 -15.09
C SER A 446 -16.89 -13.70 -15.60
N SER A 447 -15.65 -14.19 -15.52
CA SER A 447 -15.28 -15.60 -15.75
C SER A 447 -15.71 -16.57 -14.63
N ILE A 448 -16.16 -16.06 -13.47
CA ILE A 448 -16.73 -16.82 -12.36
C ILE A 448 -18.24 -16.98 -12.58
N ARG A 449 -18.69 -18.23 -12.71
CA ARG A 449 -20.10 -18.61 -13.01
C ARG A 449 -20.76 -19.51 -11.97
N SER A 450 -20.06 -19.78 -10.87
CA SER A 450 -20.53 -20.56 -9.73
C SER A 450 -19.64 -20.25 -8.54
N VAL A 451 -20.19 -20.41 -7.34
CA VAL A 451 -19.50 -20.26 -6.05
C VAL A 451 -19.73 -21.48 -5.15
N LEU A 452 -20.22 -22.59 -5.71
CA LEU A 452 -20.68 -23.76 -4.94
C LEU A 452 -19.55 -24.45 -4.14
N GLY A 453 -18.33 -24.53 -4.68
CA GLY A 453 -17.17 -25.05 -3.93
C GLY A 453 -16.67 -24.07 -2.87
N LEU A 454 -16.81 -22.76 -3.12
CA LEU A 454 -16.55 -21.72 -2.12
C LEU A 454 -17.55 -21.81 -0.95
N ALA A 455 -18.84 -21.91 -1.25
CA ALA A 455 -19.91 -22.13 -0.27
C ALA A 455 -19.67 -23.39 0.58
N ARG A 456 -19.40 -24.53 -0.06
CA ARG A 456 -19.03 -25.80 0.63
C ARG A 456 -17.74 -25.69 1.46
N GLY A 457 -16.86 -24.76 1.12
CA GLY A 457 -15.71 -24.37 1.93
C GLY A 457 -16.12 -23.64 3.21
N ILE A 458 -16.84 -22.53 3.06
CA ILE A 458 -17.31 -21.66 4.16
C ILE A 458 -18.16 -22.44 5.17
N ALA A 459 -19.03 -23.34 4.71
CA ALA A 459 -19.87 -24.20 5.54
C ALA A 459 -19.11 -25.09 6.54
N ARG A 460 -17.80 -25.32 6.32
CA ARG A 460 -16.93 -26.13 7.21
C ARG A 460 -16.26 -25.29 8.31
N LEU A 461 -16.33 -23.96 8.25
CA LEU A 461 -15.62 -23.05 9.14
C LEU A 461 -16.41 -22.80 10.43
N SER A 462 -16.51 -23.82 11.29
CA SER A 462 -17.31 -23.80 12.52
C SER A 462 -16.84 -22.80 13.61
N SER A 463 -15.67 -22.19 13.42
CA SER A 463 -15.11 -21.12 14.26
C SER A 463 -15.33 -19.71 13.71
N LEU A 464 -15.88 -19.57 12.49
CA LEU A 464 -15.96 -18.30 11.79
C LEU A 464 -16.91 -17.31 12.49
N ARG A 465 -16.40 -16.10 12.75
CA ARG A 465 -17.14 -14.99 13.38
C ARG A 465 -17.34 -13.80 12.44
N LEU A 466 -16.42 -13.60 11.50
CA LEU A 466 -16.51 -12.56 10.47
C LEU A 466 -16.41 -13.21 9.07
N LEU A 467 -17.42 -12.96 8.24
CA LEU A 467 -17.44 -13.27 6.82
C LEU A 467 -17.66 -11.97 6.05
N ASP A 468 -16.75 -11.69 5.12
CA ASP A 468 -16.73 -10.49 4.30
C ASP A 468 -16.48 -10.94 2.86
N LEU A 469 -17.52 -10.91 2.03
CA LEU A 469 -17.54 -11.59 0.73
C LEU A 469 -18.12 -10.67 -0.34
N ASP A 470 -17.24 -10.18 -1.21
CA ASP A 470 -17.60 -9.35 -2.36
C ASP A 470 -17.57 -10.17 -3.65
N LEU A 471 -18.76 -10.33 -4.20
CA LEU A 471 -19.11 -11.09 -5.41
C LEU A 471 -19.87 -10.18 -6.39
N GLY A 472 -19.67 -8.86 -6.32
CA GLY A 472 -20.29 -7.90 -7.24
C GLY A 472 -19.77 -8.00 -8.68
N ALA A 473 -20.59 -7.57 -9.64
CA ALA A 473 -20.32 -7.61 -11.08
C ALA A 473 -19.82 -8.98 -11.57
N LEU A 474 -20.45 -10.04 -11.06
CA LEU A 474 -20.30 -11.41 -11.52
C LEU A 474 -21.51 -11.76 -12.39
N ASP A 475 -21.40 -11.43 -13.68
CA ASP A 475 -22.46 -11.44 -14.71
C ASP A 475 -23.29 -12.73 -14.86
N SER A 476 -22.90 -13.82 -14.17
CA SER A 476 -23.55 -15.13 -14.23
C SER A 476 -24.13 -15.61 -12.90
N LEU A 477 -24.08 -14.83 -11.80
CA LEU A 477 -24.64 -15.26 -10.52
C LEU A 477 -26.16 -14.99 -10.42
N ASP A 478 -26.92 -16.04 -10.10
CA ASP A 478 -28.38 -16.00 -9.94
C ASP A 478 -28.84 -16.34 -8.49
N ASP A 479 -30.16 -16.39 -8.31
CA ASP A 479 -30.83 -16.74 -7.04
C ASP A 479 -30.39 -18.09 -6.45
N ASN A 480 -29.95 -19.06 -7.27
CA ASN A 480 -29.49 -20.37 -6.81
C ASN A 480 -28.09 -20.23 -6.17
N GLN A 481 -27.17 -19.48 -6.79
CA GLN A 481 -25.85 -19.23 -6.19
C GLN A 481 -25.94 -18.35 -4.93
N LEU A 482 -26.89 -17.41 -4.89
CA LEU A 482 -27.18 -16.67 -3.66
C LEU A 482 -27.73 -17.59 -2.56
N THR A 483 -28.51 -18.61 -2.94
CA THR A 483 -28.98 -19.66 -2.01
C THR A 483 -27.83 -20.56 -1.55
N ASP A 484 -26.90 -20.97 -2.43
CA ASP A 484 -25.71 -21.76 -2.06
C ASP A 484 -24.87 -21.05 -0.98
N ILE A 485 -24.63 -19.73 -1.14
CA ILE A 485 -23.93 -18.92 -0.14
C ILE A 485 -24.72 -18.83 1.17
N ALA A 486 -26.05 -18.72 1.09
CA ALA A 486 -26.90 -18.64 2.27
C ALA A 486 -26.97 -19.95 3.07
N ASP A 487 -26.98 -21.11 2.39
CA ASP A 487 -26.90 -22.44 3.02
C ASP A 487 -25.52 -22.72 3.65
N ALA A 488 -24.52 -21.87 3.40
CA ALA A 488 -23.16 -22.03 3.91
C ALA A 488 -22.84 -21.26 5.20
N PHE A 489 -23.74 -20.46 5.75
CA PHE A 489 -23.42 -19.60 6.91
C PHE A 489 -23.17 -20.40 8.21
N PRO A 490 -21.98 -20.25 8.85
CA PRO A 490 -21.71 -20.91 10.13
C PRO A 490 -22.56 -20.34 11.28
N ALA A 491 -23.06 -21.21 12.16
CA ALA A 491 -23.99 -20.81 13.23
C ALA A 491 -23.43 -19.78 14.24
N LYS A 492 -22.10 -19.68 14.39
CA LYS A 492 -21.40 -18.75 15.30
C LYS A 492 -21.02 -17.41 14.63
N LEU A 493 -21.47 -17.17 13.41
CA LEU A 493 -21.16 -15.97 12.65
C LEU A 493 -21.82 -14.74 13.30
N ARG A 494 -21.06 -13.67 13.46
CA ARG A 494 -21.49 -12.43 14.14
C ARG A 494 -21.44 -11.20 13.24
N ASN A 495 -20.47 -11.13 12.34
CA ASN A 495 -20.33 -10.06 11.37
C ASN A 495 -20.41 -10.63 9.96
N LEU A 496 -21.43 -10.22 9.20
CA LEU A 496 -21.67 -10.64 7.82
C LEU A 496 -21.71 -9.43 6.90
N TYR A 497 -20.75 -9.35 5.98
CA TYR A 497 -20.71 -8.36 4.90
C TYR A 497 -20.81 -9.10 3.57
N LEU A 498 -21.87 -8.83 2.79
CA LEU A 498 -22.07 -9.41 1.47
C LEU A 498 -22.27 -8.32 0.44
N SER A 499 -21.55 -8.41 -0.67
CA SER A 499 -21.73 -7.55 -1.83
C SER A 499 -21.99 -8.40 -3.08
N PHE A 500 -23.12 -8.11 -3.73
CA PHE A 500 -23.56 -8.67 -4.99
C PHE A 500 -23.91 -7.55 -5.99
N LYS A 501 -23.39 -6.33 -5.75
CA LYS A 501 -23.65 -5.13 -6.56
C LYS A 501 -23.42 -5.41 -8.05
N GLY A 502 -24.39 -5.10 -8.92
CA GLY A 502 -24.28 -5.33 -10.36
C GLY A 502 -24.50 -6.79 -10.80
N CYS A 503 -24.89 -7.70 -9.90
CA CYS A 503 -25.27 -9.06 -10.30
C CYS A 503 -26.73 -9.06 -10.78
N HIS A 504 -26.93 -8.64 -12.03
CA HIS A 504 -28.24 -8.40 -12.67
C HIS A 504 -29.18 -9.62 -12.76
N PHE A 505 -28.73 -10.83 -12.41
CA PHE A 505 -29.54 -12.05 -12.40
C PHE A 505 -30.06 -12.46 -11.00
N ILE A 506 -29.58 -11.83 -9.93
CA ILE A 506 -30.11 -11.97 -8.56
C ILE A 506 -31.39 -11.14 -8.41
N GLY A 507 -32.44 -11.73 -7.83
CA GLY A 507 -33.73 -11.10 -7.60
C GLY A 507 -34.35 -11.44 -6.25
N SER A 508 -35.63 -11.08 -6.09
CA SER A 508 -36.34 -11.18 -4.80
C SER A 508 -36.37 -12.61 -4.20
N ARG A 509 -36.31 -13.67 -5.02
CA ARG A 509 -36.31 -15.06 -4.53
C ARG A 509 -34.99 -15.43 -3.86
N GLY A 510 -33.84 -15.07 -4.45
CA GLY A 510 -32.53 -15.28 -3.84
C GLY A 510 -32.37 -14.43 -2.57
N VAL A 511 -32.81 -13.17 -2.60
CA VAL A 511 -32.81 -12.29 -1.43
C VAL A 511 -33.69 -12.83 -0.29
N ALA A 512 -34.86 -13.42 -0.59
CA ALA A 512 -35.68 -14.09 0.40
C ALA A 512 -35.04 -15.38 0.95
N ALA A 513 -34.42 -16.19 0.08
CA ALA A 513 -33.71 -17.40 0.46
C ALA A 513 -32.48 -17.12 1.36
N LEU A 514 -31.81 -15.99 1.12
CA LEU A 514 -30.74 -15.42 1.94
C LEU A 514 -31.26 -14.96 3.30
N ALA A 515 -32.31 -14.13 3.32
CA ALA A 515 -32.89 -13.58 4.54
C ALA A 515 -33.33 -14.68 5.51
N TYR A 516 -34.00 -15.72 4.99
CA TYR A 516 -34.46 -16.89 5.77
C TYR A 516 -33.35 -17.63 6.53
N ARG A 517 -32.10 -17.54 6.05
CA ARG A 517 -30.95 -18.30 6.57
C ARG A 517 -29.97 -17.49 7.42
N LEU A 518 -30.29 -16.24 7.73
CA LEU A 518 -29.42 -15.37 8.54
C LEU A 518 -29.18 -15.95 9.95
N PRO A 519 -27.91 -16.18 10.36
CA PRO A 519 -27.61 -16.71 11.69
C PRO A 519 -28.15 -15.82 12.82
N HIS A 520 -28.74 -16.45 13.84
CA HIS A 520 -29.40 -15.74 14.93
C HIS A 520 -28.43 -15.02 15.90
N GLU A 521 -27.12 -15.28 15.83
CA GLU A 521 -26.08 -14.58 16.60
C GLU A 521 -25.52 -13.31 15.91
N LEU A 522 -26.03 -12.92 14.73
CA LEU A 522 -25.50 -11.76 13.99
C LEU A 522 -25.64 -10.44 14.75
N THR A 523 -24.50 -9.79 15.01
CA THR A 523 -24.38 -8.44 15.58
C THR A 523 -24.16 -7.36 14.51
N VAL A 524 -23.56 -7.70 13.37
CA VAL A 524 -23.35 -6.78 12.24
C VAL A 524 -23.78 -7.43 10.93
N LEU A 525 -24.62 -6.72 10.16
CA LEU A 525 -25.09 -7.14 8.84
C LEU A 525 -24.89 -5.98 7.85
N ASN A 526 -24.22 -6.26 6.74
CA ASN A 526 -24.10 -5.35 5.61
C ASN A 526 -24.46 -6.07 4.31
N PHE A 527 -25.46 -5.56 3.61
CA PHE A 527 -25.90 -6.05 2.30
C PHE A 527 -25.73 -4.97 1.24
N ASN A 528 -24.98 -5.27 0.18
CA ASN A 528 -24.85 -4.41 -0.99
C ASN A 528 -25.40 -5.12 -2.23
N PHE A 529 -26.61 -4.74 -2.64
CA PHE A 529 -27.29 -5.20 -3.85
C PHE A 529 -27.50 -4.05 -4.87
N SER A 530 -26.67 -3.01 -4.80
CA SER A 530 -26.76 -1.87 -5.72
C SER A 530 -26.71 -2.33 -7.18
N ASN A 531 -27.54 -1.76 -8.07
CA ASN A 531 -27.61 -2.12 -9.49
C ASN A 531 -27.97 -3.61 -9.72
N CYS A 532 -28.86 -4.17 -8.89
CA CYS A 532 -29.50 -5.48 -9.08
C CYS A 532 -31.00 -5.28 -9.40
N ASP A 533 -31.33 -5.12 -10.68
CA ASP A 533 -32.66 -4.66 -11.13
C ASP A 533 -33.81 -5.63 -10.82
N ARG A 534 -33.54 -6.93 -10.66
CA ARG A 534 -34.57 -7.96 -10.42
C ARG A 534 -35.02 -8.05 -8.97
N ILE A 535 -34.50 -7.20 -8.08
CA ILE A 535 -34.92 -7.12 -6.68
C ILE A 535 -36.05 -6.09 -6.58
N SER A 536 -37.20 -6.56 -6.11
CA SER A 536 -38.41 -5.78 -5.87
C SER A 536 -38.79 -5.79 -4.39
N ASP A 537 -39.80 -5.00 -4.03
CA ASP A 537 -40.30 -4.83 -2.66
C ASP A 537 -40.47 -6.13 -1.87
N SER A 538 -40.90 -7.23 -2.51
CA SER A 538 -41.09 -8.54 -1.88
C SER A 538 -39.79 -9.18 -1.35
N GLY A 539 -38.65 -8.91 -2.00
CA GLY A 539 -37.33 -9.34 -1.53
C GLY A 539 -36.95 -8.61 -0.24
N LEU A 540 -37.17 -7.29 -0.20
CA LEU A 540 -36.85 -6.48 0.98
C LEU A 540 -37.84 -6.69 2.14
N GLN A 541 -39.11 -6.96 1.84
CA GLN A 541 -40.11 -7.40 2.83
C GLN A 541 -39.71 -8.76 3.45
N SER A 542 -39.06 -9.64 2.68
CA SER A 542 -38.50 -10.89 3.20
C SER A 542 -37.31 -10.64 4.14
N VAL A 543 -36.39 -9.73 3.78
CA VAL A 543 -35.33 -9.26 4.71
C VAL A 543 -35.93 -8.71 5.99
N ALA A 544 -36.90 -7.79 5.88
CA ALA A 544 -37.60 -7.19 7.01
C ALA A 544 -38.28 -8.22 7.95
N TYR A 545 -38.74 -9.34 7.40
CA TYR A 545 -39.37 -10.40 8.18
C TYR A 545 -38.36 -11.24 8.99
N TYR A 546 -37.16 -11.50 8.44
CA TYR A 546 -36.17 -12.41 9.02
C TYR A 546 -34.96 -11.72 9.69
N LEU A 547 -34.97 -10.40 9.90
CA LEU A 547 -33.88 -9.68 10.60
C LEU A 547 -33.60 -10.28 12.01
N PRO A 548 -32.34 -10.65 12.32
CA PRO A 548 -31.97 -11.14 13.65
C PRO A 548 -32.22 -10.10 14.76
N LYS A 549 -32.86 -10.53 15.87
CA LYS A 549 -33.17 -9.66 17.03
C LYS A 549 -31.94 -9.24 17.86
N THR A 550 -30.78 -9.79 17.54
CA THR A 550 -29.46 -9.55 18.16
C THR A 550 -28.67 -8.44 17.45
N LEU A 551 -29.18 -7.95 16.31
CA LEU A 551 -28.44 -7.10 15.39
C LEU A 551 -28.19 -5.70 15.97
N MET A 552 -26.91 -5.29 16.01
CA MET A 552 -26.46 -3.99 16.52
C MET A 552 -26.16 -2.99 15.41
N VAL A 553 -25.67 -3.45 14.25
CA VAL A 553 -25.41 -2.60 13.07
C VAL A 553 -26.03 -3.21 11.83
N PHE A 554 -26.83 -2.44 11.09
CA PHE A 554 -27.44 -2.86 9.83
C PHE A 554 -27.24 -1.85 8.70
N HIS A 555 -26.42 -2.21 7.72
CA HIS A 555 -26.24 -1.43 6.49
C HIS A 555 -26.88 -2.14 5.29
N LEU A 556 -27.51 -1.36 4.42
CA LEU A 556 -28.15 -1.85 3.20
C LEU A 556 -27.93 -0.87 2.07
N SER A 557 -27.42 -1.34 0.94
CA SER A 557 -27.31 -0.56 -0.29
C SER A 557 -28.16 -1.19 -1.40
N LEU A 558 -29.12 -0.41 -1.87
CA LEU A 558 -30.02 -0.70 -2.99
C LEU A 558 -29.93 0.44 -4.02
N LEU A 559 -28.73 1.05 -4.17
CA LEU A 559 -28.52 2.13 -5.13
C LEU A 559 -28.87 1.65 -6.53
N ASP A 560 -29.60 2.48 -7.28
CA ASP A 560 -30.04 2.20 -8.66
C ASP A 560 -30.99 0.97 -8.81
N CYS A 561 -31.48 0.38 -7.72
CA CYS A 561 -32.53 -0.65 -7.75
C CYS A 561 -33.91 -0.03 -8.03
N THR A 562 -34.17 0.30 -9.29
CA THR A 562 -35.38 1.00 -9.78
C THR A 562 -36.71 0.41 -9.28
N HIS A 563 -36.80 -0.92 -9.17
CA HIS A 563 -37.98 -1.66 -8.72
C HIS A 563 -38.23 -1.68 -7.20
N ILE A 564 -37.44 -0.94 -6.41
CA ILE A 564 -37.66 -0.74 -4.97
C ILE A 564 -38.48 0.53 -4.73
N THR A 565 -39.60 0.40 -4.01
CA THR A 565 -40.51 1.50 -3.67
C THR A 565 -40.59 1.76 -2.16
N LYS A 566 -41.33 2.80 -1.75
CA LYS A 566 -41.66 3.05 -0.33
C LYS A 566 -42.34 1.86 0.37
N GLU A 567 -43.05 1.00 -0.35
CA GLU A 567 -43.76 -0.17 0.20
C GLU A 567 -42.80 -1.33 0.55
N ALA A 568 -41.53 -1.25 0.11
CA ALA A 568 -40.43 -2.07 0.62
C ALA A 568 -39.88 -1.52 1.95
N VAL A 569 -39.74 -0.20 2.04
CA VAL A 569 -39.05 0.50 3.14
C VAL A 569 -39.93 0.61 4.38
N ILE A 570 -41.23 0.85 4.22
CA ILE A 570 -42.18 0.99 5.35
C ILE A 570 -42.23 -0.29 6.23
N PRO A 571 -42.35 -1.51 5.68
CA PRO A 571 -42.26 -2.74 6.49
C PRO A 571 -40.88 -2.97 7.12
N LEU A 572 -39.80 -2.57 6.43
CA LEU A 572 -38.43 -2.69 6.94
C LEU A 572 -38.21 -1.81 8.18
N VAL A 573 -38.55 -0.52 8.07
CA VAL A 573 -38.43 0.44 9.17
C VAL A 573 -39.30 0.03 10.37
N LYS A 574 -40.52 -0.45 10.14
CA LYS A 574 -41.41 -0.96 11.19
C LYS A 574 -40.91 -2.23 11.91
N ARG A 575 -39.93 -2.95 11.33
CA ARG A 575 -39.42 -4.24 11.87
C ARG A 575 -37.95 -4.16 12.33
N LEU A 576 -37.36 -2.97 12.38
CA LEU A 576 -35.99 -2.78 12.87
C LEU A 576 -35.84 -3.25 14.34
N PRO A 577 -34.85 -4.12 14.64
CA PRO A 577 -34.58 -4.53 16.02
C PRO A 577 -34.28 -3.34 16.96
N SER A 578 -34.82 -3.40 18.17
CA SER A 578 -34.52 -2.43 19.24
C SER A 578 -33.05 -2.45 19.66
N SER A 579 -32.36 -3.58 19.45
CA SER A 579 -30.92 -3.76 19.65
C SER A 579 -30.01 -2.96 18.71
N LEU A 580 -30.55 -2.35 17.65
CA LEU A 580 -29.75 -1.56 16.72
C LEU A 580 -29.19 -0.30 17.40
N HIS A 581 -27.89 -0.09 17.23
CA HIS A 581 -27.14 1.10 17.61
C HIS A 581 -26.77 1.94 16.38
N GLY A 582 -26.71 1.32 15.19
CA GLY A 582 -26.53 2.03 13.92
C GLY A 582 -27.27 1.33 12.78
N ALA A 583 -27.95 2.11 11.94
CA ALA A 583 -28.51 1.64 10.69
C ALA A 583 -28.44 2.74 9.62
N LYS A 584 -28.18 2.34 8.37
CA LYS A 584 -28.03 3.27 7.25
C LYS A 584 -28.38 2.59 5.93
N PHE A 585 -29.35 3.15 5.22
CA PHE A 585 -29.79 2.65 3.93
C PHE A 585 -29.43 3.62 2.80
N PHE A 586 -28.87 3.09 1.71
CA PHE A 586 -28.53 3.83 0.50
C PHE A 586 -29.55 3.49 -0.58
N LEU A 587 -30.41 4.47 -0.91
CA LEU A 587 -31.64 4.28 -1.70
C LEU A 587 -31.76 5.25 -2.91
N ALA A 588 -30.70 5.99 -3.25
CA ALA A 588 -30.71 6.82 -4.46
C ALA A 588 -30.80 5.94 -5.72
N GLY A 589 -31.50 6.40 -6.77
CA GLY A 589 -31.80 5.60 -7.96
C GLY A 589 -32.93 4.57 -7.80
N THR A 590 -33.51 4.42 -6.60
CA THR A 590 -34.76 3.65 -6.39
C THR A 590 -36.01 4.51 -6.64
N SER A 591 -37.19 3.88 -6.69
CA SER A 591 -38.49 4.56 -6.69
C SER A 591 -38.95 5.01 -5.29
N VAL A 592 -38.04 5.13 -4.31
CA VAL A 592 -38.33 5.66 -2.97
C VAL A 592 -38.28 7.20 -2.99
N PRO A 593 -39.31 7.93 -2.53
CA PRO A 593 -39.29 9.38 -2.43
C PRO A 593 -38.10 9.94 -1.65
N GLU A 594 -37.51 11.04 -2.12
CA GLU A 594 -36.24 11.59 -1.61
C GLU A 594 -36.26 11.95 -0.12
N ASN A 595 -37.40 12.41 0.40
CA ASN A 595 -37.61 12.66 1.82
C ASN A 595 -37.50 11.37 2.66
N ILE A 596 -38.05 10.25 2.17
CA ILE A 596 -37.90 8.92 2.80
C ILE A 596 -36.45 8.44 2.67
N GLN A 597 -35.79 8.67 1.52
CA GLN A 597 -34.36 8.36 1.37
C GLN A 597 -33.50 9.11 2.39
N LYS A 598 -33.79 10.40 2.64
CA LYS A 598 -33.11 11.24 3.65
C LYS A 598 -33.33 10.68 5.07
N ILE A 599 -34.56 10.35 5.44
CA ILE A 599 -34.88 9.69 6.73
C ILE A 599 -34.08 8.40 6.90
N CYS A 600 -33.99 7.57 5.86
CA CYS A 600 -33.32 6.26 5.94
C CYS A 600 -31.78 6.30 5.98
N ARG A 601 -31.16 7.49 5.95
CA ARG A 601 -29.70 7.65 6.16
C ARG A 601 -29.28 7.51 7.61
N HIS A 602 -30.21 7.64 8.57
CA HIS A 602 -29.94 7.67 10.02
C HIS A 602 -30.96 6.83 10.80
N LEU A 603 -30.50 6.08 11.81
CA LEU A 603 -31.35 5.18 12.59
C LEU A 603 -32.42 5.92 13.41
N ASP A 604 -32.07 7.06 14.00
CA ASP A 604 -32.95 7.77 14.92
C ASP A 604 -34.12 8.42 14.17
N SER A 605 -33.86 9.02 13.00
CA SER A 605 -34.91 9.49 12.08
C SER A 605 -35.84 8.36 11.62
N MET A 606 -35.33 7.15 11.38
CA MET A 606 -36.17 5.98 11.09
C MET A 606 -37.03 5.58 12.29
N ARG A 607 -36.51 5.69 13.52
CA ARG A 607 -37.24 5.42 14.78
C ARG A 607 -38.31 6.47 15.08
N GLU A 608 -38.06 7.74 14.80
CA GLU A 608 -39.05 8.83 14.92
C GLU A 608 -40.18 8.70 13.88
N TRP A 609 -39.88 8.18 12.69
CA TRP A 609 -40.84 7.98 11.61
C TRP A 609 -41.73 6.73 11.80
N ALA A 610 -41.20 5.65 12.41
CA ALA A 610 -41.93 4.39 12.55
C ALA A 610 -43.30 4.49 13.28
N PRO A 611 -43.47 5.24 14.38
CA PRO A 611 -44.78 5.46 15.01
C PRO A 611 -45.76 6.27 14.15
N GLN A 612 -45.25 7.17 13.30
CA GLN A 612 -46.09 7.99 12.41
C GLN A 612 -46.73 7.10 11.34
N LEU A 613 -45.96 6.15 10.81
CA LEU A 613 -46.43 5.10 9.88
C LEU A 613 -47.44 4.12 10.49
N ALA A 614 -47.65 4.12 11.81
CA ALA A 614 -48.75 3.39 12.46
C ALA A 614 -50.03 4.25 12.50
N LYS A 615 -49.91 5.57 12.71
CA LYS A 615 -51.05 6.51 12.81
C LYS A 615 -51.66 6.89 11.45
N SER A 616 -50.91 6.76 10.36
CA SER A 616 -51.40 7.08 9.01
C SER A 616 -52.20 5.96 8.33
N GLY A 617 -52.39 4.80 8.98
CA GLY A 617 -52.85 3.57 8.33
C GLY A 617 -54.37 3.32 8.30
N ASP A 618 -55.19 4.21 8.85
CA ASP A 618 -56.54 3.82 9.32
C ASP A 618 -57.67 4.79 8.90
N ARG A 619 -57.79 5.04 7.59
CA ARG A 619 -58.96 5.77 7.01
C ARG A 619 -59.49 5.23 5.68
N HIS A 620 -58.74 4.43 4.91
CA HIS A 620 -59.14 3.92 3.59
C HIS A 620 -58.96 2.40 3.45
N ALA A 621 -59.52 1.65 4.41
CA ALA A 621 -59.70 0.20 4.32
C ALA A 621 -60.98 -0.31 5.03
N ALA A 622 -61.96 0.58 5.27
CA ALA A 622 -63.13 0.33 6.13
C ALA A 622 -64.42 0.00 5.35
N SER A 623 -64.34 -0.85 4.32
CA SER A 623 -65.51 -1.28 3.54
C SER A 623 -65.30 -2.65 2.88
N GLY A 624 -65.31 -3.73 3.66
CA GLY A 624 -65.14 -5.06 3.05
C GLY A 624 -64.78 -6.25 3.92
N LEU A 625 -65.17 -6.30 5.21
CA LEU A 625 -65.30 -7.54 5.99
C LEU A 625 -66.05 -7.22 7.30
N ARG A 626 -67.26 -7.79 7.47
CA ARG A 626 -67.92 -7.79 8.78
C ARG A 626 -67.31 -8.90 9.63
N ALA A 627 -67.12 -8.65 10.93
CA ALA A 627 -66.94 -9.72 11.88
C ALA A 627 -68.28 -10.45 12.08
N ASP A 628 -68.24 -11.77 11.98
CA ASP A 628 -69.03 -12.66 12.83
C ASP A 628 -68.07 -13.71 13.41
N GLY A 629 -68.30 -14.14 14.65
CA GLY A 629 -67.31 -14.76 15.50
C GLY A 629 -67.66 -16.16 15.93
N THR A 630 -67.36 -17.16 15.10
CA THR A 630 -67.35 -18.57 15.53
C THR A 630 -66.04 -19.24 15.18
N VAL A 631 -65.33 -19.72 16.21
CA VAL A 631 -64.23 -20.67 16.04
C VAL A 631 -64.82 -21.99 15.56
N ASN A 632 -64.30 -22.54 14.47
CA ASN A 632 -64.46 -23.97 14.19
C ASN A 632 -63.26 -24.51 13.41
N GLU A 633 -62.87 -25.74 13.72
CA GLU A 633 -61.66 -26.35 13.17
C GLU A 633 -61.93 -27.04 11.83
N GLY A 634 -60.96 -26.94 10.90
CA GLY A 634 -60.77 -27.96 9.86
C GLY A 634 -61.00 -27.56 8.39
N ARG A 635 -60.03 -27.99 7.56
CA ARG A 635 -60.16 -28.32 6.12
C ARG A 635 -60.69 -27.23 5.17
N MET A 636 -59.80 -26.37 4.68
CA MET A 636 -59.25 -26.36 3.30
C MET A 636 -58.06 -25.37 3.32
N LEU A 637 -56.91 -25.57 2.66
CA LEU A 637 -56.61 -26.31 1.44
C LEU A 637 -55.51 -27.35 1.65
N GLY A 638 -55.72 -28.57 1.13
CA GLY A 638 -54.66 -29.57 0.99
C GLY A 638 -54.57 -30.08 -0.44
N ARG A 639 -53.62 -29.58 -1.23
CA ARG A 639 -52.98 -30.28 -2.37
C ARG A 639 -51.81 -29.51 -2.97
N SER A 640 -50.82 -30.26 -3.43
CA SER A 640 -49.72 -29.85 -4.33
C SER A 640 -48.72 -28.79 -3.85
N LEU A 641 -47.82 -29.18 -2.93
CA LEU A 641 -46.39 -28.87 -3.07
C LEU A 641 -45.49 -29.86 -2.28
N THR A 642 -45.82 -31.15 -2.33
CA THR A 642 -45.11 -32.23 -1.62
C THR A 642 -44.84 -33.44 -2.52
N SER A 643 -43.85 -33.32 -3.39
CA SER A 643 -43.09 -34.45 -3.94
C SER A 643 -41.63 -34.02 -4.11
N LEU A 644 -40.71 -34.98 -4.25
CA LEU A 644 -39.25 -34.76 -4.38
C LEU A 644 -38.55 -34.10 -3.17
N CYS A 645 -38.54 -34.79 -2.01
CA CYS A 645 -37.33 -34.93 -1.17
C CYS A 645 -37.55 -35.88 0.04
N SER A 646 -37.83 -37.15 -0.23
CA SER A 646 -37.89 -38.20 0.80
C SER A 646 -36.46 -38.66 1.18
N SER A 647 -35.91 -38.10 2.26
CA SER A 647 -34.70 -38.64 2.90
C SER A 647 -35.02 -39.81 3.84
N PRO A 648 -34.15 -40.82 3.93
CA PRO A 648 -34.09 -41.70 5.09
C PRO A 648 -32.89 -41.33 5.97
N ARG A 649 -33.14 -40.90 7.21
CA ARG A 649 -32.12 -40.99 8.28
C ARG A 649 -32.08 -42.43 8.78
N PHE A 650 -30.90 -42.92 9.12
CA PHE A 650 -30.74 -44.00 10.09
C PHE A 650 -29.56 -43.68 11.02
N THR A 651 -29.79 -43.85 12.33
CA THR A 651 -28.77 -43.78 13.36
C THR A 651 -28.63 -45.14 14.02
N THR A 652 -27.41 -45.67 13.99
CA THR A 652 -26.83 -46.61 14.98
C THR A 652 -27.68 -47.78 15.47
N HIS A 653 -27.26 -49.01 15.14
CA HIS A 653 -26.72 -49.91 16.16
C HIS A 653 -25.82 -51.01 15.55
N THR A 654 -24.95 -51.58 16.39
CA THR A 654 -23.95 -52.61 16.08
C THR A 654 -24.56 -54.01 15.98
N ILE A 655 -24.05 -54.87 15.08
CA ILE A 655 -23.75 -56.32 15.28
C ILE A 655 -23.12 -56.88 13.98
N ALA A 656 -22.55 -58.08 14.03
CA ALA A 656 -21.59 -58.60 13.05
C ALA A 656 -22.14 -59.65 12.06
N SER A 657 -21.27 -60.01 11.11
CA SER A 657 -21.13 -61.33 10.45
C SER A 657 -21.97 -61.72 9.20
N THR A 658 -21.23 -62.30 8.24
CA THR A 658 -21.59 -63.40 7.31
C THR A 658 -22.69 -63.30 6.23
N ALA A 659 -22.21 -63.32 4.97
CA ALA A 659 -22.45 -64.38 3.96
C ALA A 659 -23.61 -64.34 2.92
N ARG A 660 -23.18 -64.45 1.63
CA ARG A 660 -23.73 -65.21 0.47
C ARG A 660 -24.95 -64.69 -0.34
N TRP A 661 -24.94 -65.08 -1.62
CA TRP A 661 -25.97 -64.95 -2.67
C TRP A 661 -27.00 -66.11 -2.63
N PRO A 662 -28.16 -66.05 -3.32
CA PRO A 662 -28.33 -66.35 -4.79
C PRO A 662 -28.97 -65.16 -5.58
N ILE A 663 -28.89 -64.97 -6.90
CA ILE A 663 -29.13 -65.77 -8.13
C ILE A 663 -30.61 -66.03 -8.48
N PHE A 664 -31.06 -65.47 -9.63
CA PHE A 664 -32.09 -65.86 -10.63
C PHE A 664 -32.77 -64.58 -11.22
N GLY A 665 -33.11 -64.45 -12.52
CA GLY A 665 -32.70 -65.18 -13.73
C GLY A 665 -33.72 -65.10 -14.90
N LEU A 666 -33.23 -64.91 -16.16
CA LEU A 666 -33.96 -65.05 -17.46
C LEU A 666 -35.02 -63.95 -17.77
N ARG A 667 -35.47 -63.59 -18.99
CA ARG A 667 -35.12 -63.71 -20.45
C ARG A 667 -36.12 -62.77 -21.22
N THR A 668 -36.13 -62.39 -22.52
CA THR A 668 -35.41 -62.54 -23.83
C THR A 668 -35.88 -61.36 -24.74
N GLY A 669 -35.38 -61.06 -25.95
CA GLY A 669 -34.26 -61.59 -26.76
C GLY A 669 -34.31 -61.16 -28.25
N GLY A 670 -33.16 -61.29 -28.97
CA GLY A 670 -32.99 -61.26 -30.45
C GLY A 670 -32.94 -59.88 -31.15
N SER A 671 -32.13 -59.61 -32.18
CA SER A 671 -30.95 -60.27 -32.85
C SER A 671 -30.32 -59.23 -33.86
N GLY A 672 -29.21 -59.41 -34.59
CA GLY A 672 -28.14 -60.43 -34.68
C GLY A 672 -26.78 -59.91 -34.14
N GLU A 673 -25.56 -60.33 -34.53
CA GLU A 673 -25.01 -61.15 -35.65
C GLU A 673 -24.74 -60.43 -37.00
N ILE A 674 -23.58 -60.57 -37.69
CA ILE A 674 -22.51 -61.63 -37.65
C ILE A 674 -21.05 -61.08 -37.61
N SER A 675 -20.24 -61.64 -36.68
CA SER A 675 -18.77 -61.96 -36.63
C SER A 675 -17.65 -61.02 -37.18
N ALA A 676 -16.38 -61.09 -36.77
CA ALA A 676 -15.61 -61.92 -35.80
C ALA A 676 -14.44 -61.07 -35.20
N ALA A 677 -13.54 -61.46 -34.29
CA ALA A 677 -13.18 -62.68 -33.53
C ALA A 677 -12.69 -62.24 -32.10
N GLY A 678 -11.98 -62.95 -31.20
CA GLY A 678 -11.35 -64.29 -31.14
C GLY A 678 -9.81 -64.22 -31.01
N ALA A 679 -9.11 -64.87 -30.06
CA ALA A 679 -9.56 -65.65 -28.89
C ALA A 679 -8.45 -65.86 -27.81
N THR A 680 -8.86 -66.21 -26.57
CA THR A 680 -8.14 -66.95 -25.46
C THR A 680 -6.75 -66.46 -24.96
N THR A 681 -6.39 -66.33 -23.66
CA THR A 681 -6.78 -66.83 -22.30
C THR A 681 -6.37 -68.27 -21.91
N MET A 682 -5.61 -68.40 -20.80
CA MET A 682 -5.50 -69.48 -19.77
C MET A 682 -4.48 -68.96 -18.71
N SER A 683 -4.81 -68.67 -17.44
CA SER A 683 -5.01 -69.55 -16.25
C SER A 683 -3.77 -70.36 -15.79
N GLY A 684 -3.42 -70.46 -14.50
CA GLY A 684 -3.99 -69.81 -13.30
C GLY A 684 -3.65 -70.56 -11.99
N SER A 685 -4.03 -69.98 -10.83
CA SER A 685 -3.91 -70.56 -9.47
C SER A 685 -2.46 -70.75 -8.95
N LEU A 686 -2.16 -70.96 -7.66
CA LEU A 686 -2.96 -71.31 -6.47
C LEU A 686 -2.42 -70.58 -5.21
N SER A 687 -3.08 -70.70 -4.05
CA SER A 687 -2.74 -69.99 -2.81
C SER A 687 -1.88 -70.81 -1.82
N LYS A 688 -1.01 -70.15 -1.05
CA LYS A 688 -1.10 -70.12 0.44
C LYS A 688 -0.09 -69.21 1.16
N THR A 689 -0.53 -68.87 2.36
CA THR A 689 0.01 -68.02 3.43
C THR A 689 1.32 -68.47 4.10
N MET A 690 2.12 -67.46 4.48
CA MET A 690 3.06 -67.38 5.62
C MET A 690 4.41 -68.13 5.58
N SER A 691 5.41 -67.40 6.11
CA SER A 691 6.84 -67.70 6.30
C SER A 691 7.12 -68.48 7.62
N PRO A 692 8.39 -68.78 8.01
CA PRO A 692 9.67 -68.66 7.28
C PRO A 692 10.57 -69.93 7.34
N ALA A 693 11.58 -70.05 6.46
CA ALA A 693 12.88 -70.74 6.67
C ALA A 693 13.73 -70.80 5.38
N LEU A 694 15.00 -71.24 5.51
CA LEU A 694 15.97 -71.63 4.46
C LEU A 694 16.54 -70.48 3.59
N ALA A 695 17.83 -70.45 3.22
CA ALA A 695 18.99 -71.23 3.66
C ALA A 695 20.34 -70.53 3.30
N ARG A 696 21.45 -71.11 3.79
CA ARG A 696 22.85 -71.20 3.26
C ARG A 696 23.16 -70.44 1.95
N ALA A 697 24.32 -69.83 1.75
CA ALA A 697 25.67 -70.13 2.28
C ALA A 697 26.47 -68.81 2.48
N ALA A 698 27.24 -68.58 3.55
CA ALA A 698 28.43 -69.26 4.07
C ALA A 698 29.73 -68.81 3.35
N PHE A 699 30.85 -68.53 4.03
CA PHE A 699 31.17 -68.66 5.48
C PHE A 699 32.29 -67.67 5.88
N ASN A 700 32.33 -67.28 7.17
CA ASN A 700 33.48 -67.02 8.08
C ASN A 700 34.78 -66.38 7.55
N ASP A 701 35.54 -65.56 8.31
CA ASP A 701 35.46 -64.89 9.62
C ASP A 701 36.33 -63.60 9.46
N GLU A 702 36.54 -62.66 10.40
CA GLU A 702 36.47 -62.65 11.87
C GLU A 702 36.25 -61.20 12.37
N ALA A 703 36.56 -60.90 13.63
CA ALA A 703 36.69 -59.53 14.16
C ALA A 703 38.02 -58.87 13.64
N GLN A 704 38.49 -57.67 14.04
CA GLN A 704 38.28 -56.91 15.27
C GLN A 704 38.76 -55.44 15.14
N SER A 705 38.71 -54.69 16.23
CA SER A 705 39.12 -53.29 16.34
C SER A 705 40.60 -53.08 16.69
N GLY A 706 41.25 -52.10 16.04
CA GLY A 706 42.50 -51.43 16.43
C GLY A 706 42.61 -50.15 15.58
N LYS A 707 42.72 -48.90 16.06
CA LYS A 707 43.49 -48.28 17.17
C LYS A 707 45.01 -48.41 17.04
N ASP A 708 45.65 -47.28 17.39
CA ASP A 708 47.09 -47.06 17.55
C ASP A 708 47.94 -47.11 16.25
N SER A 709 48.97 -46.27 16.06
CA SER A 709 49.42 -45.14 16.88
C SER A 709 50.24 -44.09 16.10
N ALA A 710 50.90 -43.20 16.85
CA ALA A 710 51.92 -42.22 16.43
C ALA A 710 53.01 -42.79 15.46
N MET A 711 53.81 -41.99 14.74
CA MET A 711 54.44 -40.76 15.23
C MET A 711 55.01 -39.79 14.18
N LYS A 712 55.04 -38.51 14.58
CA LYS A 712 55.90 -37.39 14.13
C LYS A 712 57.21 -37.81 13.44
N ARG A 713 57.59 -37.12 12.34
CA ARG A 713 58.72 -36.13 12.35
C ARG A 713 58.95 -35.37 11.01
N THR A 714 59.30 -34.08 11.15
CA THR A 714 60.38 -33.28 10.48
C THR A 714 61.10 -33.85 9.23
N LYS A 715 61.64 -33.11 8.24
CA LYS A 715 62.12 -31.70 8.04
C LYS A 715 62.59 -31.60 6.54
N THR A 716 62.88 -30.50 5.82
CA THR A 716 62.65 -29.03 5.81
C THR A 716 63.04 -28.48 4.41
N SER A 717 62.74 -27.21 4.08
CA SER A 717 63.17 -26.50 2.84
C SER A 717 62.39 -26.93 1.57
N SER A 718 62.23 -26.14 0.51
CA SER A 718 62.83 -24.84 0.14
C SER A 718 61.80 -23.89 -0.52
N ALA A 719 62.20 -22.64 -0.81
CA ALA A 719 61.34 -21.64 -1.47
C ALA A 719 61.65 -21.48 -2.96
N LEU A 720 60.62 -21.30 -3.80
CA LEU A 720 60.75 -20.82 -5.19
C LEU A 720 59.45 -20.14 -5.67
N LYS A 721 59.58 -19.24 -6.65
CA LYS A 721 58.50 -18.34 -7.13
C LYS A 721 57.71 -18.99 -8.28
N SER A 722 56.41 -18.70 -8.38
CA SER A 722 55.53 -19.16 -9.47
C SER A 722 55.18 -18.03 -10.48
N PRO A 723 55.18 -18.33 -11.81
CA PRO A 723 54.74 -17.40 -12.86
C PRO A 723 53.30 -17.66 -13.37
N LYS A 724 52.81 -16.82 -14.29
CA LYS A 724 51.48 -16.92 -14.94
C LYS A 724 51.51 -17.68 -16.29
N PRO A 725 50.44 -18.41 -16.63
CA PRO A 725 49.83 -18.46 -17.98
C PRO A 725 48.46 -17.72 -17.98
N VAL A 726 47.91 -17.10 -19.04
CA VAL A 726 47.87 -17.33 -20.51
C VAL A 726 46.73 -18.28 -20.95
N LEU A 727 45.90 -17.80 -21.89
CA LEU A 727 44.68 -18.42 -22.44
C LEU A 727 44.95 -19.11 -23.81
N PRO A 728 44.20 -20.17 -24.16
CA PRO A 728 44.07 -20.68 -25.53
C PRO A 728 42.71 -20.33 -26.20
N GLN A 729 42.69 -20.37 -27.53
CA GLN A 729 41.48 -20.34 -28.39
C GLN A 729 41.18 -21.75 -28.96
N ILE A 730 39.99 -21.98 -29.55
CA ILE A 730 39.71 -23.01 -30.59
C ILE A 730 38.30 -22.73 -31.20
N VAL A 731 38.19 -22.30 -32.48
CA VAL A 731 37.93 -23.04 -33.76
C VAL A 731 36.41 -23.22 -34.08
N GLN A 732 36.06 -23.38 -35.38
CA GLN A 732 34.70 -23.19 -35.97
C GLN A 732 34.13 -24.42 -36.72
N ALA A 733 32.83 -24.34 -37.03
CA ALA A 733 32.10 -24.99 -38.17
C ALA A 733 31.81 -26.52 -38.07
N PRO A 734 30.86 -27.10 -38.85
CA PRO A 734 30.10 -26.52 -39.99
C PRO A 734 28.55 -26.73 -40.04
N ASN A 735 27.92 -25.95 -40.92
CA ASN A 735 26.80 -26.19 -41.87
C ASN A 735 26.08 -27.57 -41.93
N SER A 736 24.83 -27.70 -42.41
CA SER A 736 23.82 -26.73 -42.94
C SER A 736 22.46 -27.41 -43.23
N LEU A 737 21.40 -26.65 -43.52
CA LEU A 737 20.71 -26.67 -44.84
C LEU A 737 19.63 -25.56 -44.98
N ILE A 738 18.34 -25.90 -45.11
CA ILE A 738 17.23 -25.04 -45.63
C ILE A 738 15.90 -25.40 -44.92
N THR A 739 14.78 -24.66 -44.99
CA THR A 739 14.21 -23.83 -46.07
C THR A 739 13.95 -22.34 -45.72
N SER A 740 13.10 -21.70 -46.52
CA SER A 740 12.84 -20.28 -46.82
C SER A 740 11.34 -19.92 -46.62
N PRO A 741 10.83 -18.72 -47.01
CA PRO A 741 11.29 -17.35 -46.74
C PRO A 741 10.15 -16.35 -46.38
N LEU A 742 10.47 -15.16 -45.83
CA LEU A 742 10.12 -13.83 -46.40
C LEU A 742 10.39 -12.64 -45.46
N ALA A 743 10.74 -11.49 -46.08
CA ALA A 743 10.83 -10.11 -45.54
C ALA A 743 11.81 -9.82 -44.36
N GLY A 744 12.62 -8.76 -44.37
CA GLY A 744 12.89 -7.82 -45.47
C GLY A 744 13.35 -6.43 -45.00
N ALA A 745 14.66 -6.15 -45.12
CA ALA A 745 15.33 -4.83 -45.16
C ALA A 745 14.97 -3.73 -44.13
N ALA A 746 15.97 -3.31 -43.33
CA ALA A 746 16.64 -2.00 -43.50
C ALA A 746 17.54 -1.63 -42.30
N VAL A 747 18.80 -2.10 -42.27
CA VAL A 747 19.85 -1.58 -41.38
C VAL A 747 21.19 -1.54 -42.12
N ALA A 748 21.54 -0.38 -42.69
CA ALA A 748 22.88 -0.06 -43.17
C ALA A 748 23.00 1.45 -43.45
N GLU A 749 23.76 2.17 -42.62
CA GLU A 749 24.68 3.28 -42.98
C GLU A 749 25.22 3.95 -41.71
N LEU A 750 26.48 3.66 -41.36
CA LEU A 750 27.19 4.33 -40.25
C LEU A 750 28.72 4.31 -40.50
N SER A 751 29.19 5.08 -41.48
CA SER A 751 30.63 5.23 -41.72
C SER A 751 31.00 6.53 -42.45
N GLN A 752 31.14 7.63 -41.71
CA GLN A 752 32.14 8.68 -41.94
C GLN A 752 32.21 9.61 -40.72
N GLY A 753 33.40 10.13 -40.40
CA GLY A 753 33.69 10.73 -39.09
C GLY A 753 33.83 12.26 -39.10
N MET A 754 33.49 12.89 -37.97
CA MET A 754 33.89 14.26 -37.64
C MET A 754 34.57 14.33 -36.26
N ARG A 755 35.41 15.34 -36.07
CA ARG A 755 36.42 15.39 -35.00
C ARG A 755 35.83 15.64 -33.61
N LEU A 756 36.45 15.02 -32.61
CA LEU A 756 36.15 15.22 -31.19
C LEU A 756 36.47 16.65 -30.72
N LEU A 757 35.46 17.34 -30.20
CA LEU A 757 35.61 18.43 -29.24
C LEU A 757 34.92 18.02 -27.92
N PRO A 758 35.42 18.47 -26.75
CA PRO A 758 35.00 17.91 -25.46
C PRO A 758 33.59 18.33 -25.04
N LEU A 759 32.59 17.54 -25.46
CA LEU A 759 31.18 17.58 -25.06
C LEU A 759 30.96 17.81 -23.56
N CYS A 760 31.87 17.32 -22.71
CA CYS A 760 31.86 17.52 -21.26
C CYS A 760 31.73 19.00 -20.82
N LYS A 761 32.36 19.96 -21.53
CA LYS A 761 32.22 21.40 -21.19
C LYS A 761 30.84 21.95 -21.55
N LEU A 762 30.32 21.62 -22.75
CA LEU A 762 28.99 22.06 -23.21
C LEU A 762 27.84 21.43 -22.41
N VAL A 763 27.97 20.15 -22.03
CA VAL A 763 26.99 19.44 -21.18
C VAL A 763 27.01 19.99 -19.76
N LYS A 764 28.18 20.29 -19.17
CA LYS A 764 28.26 20.93 -17.84
C LYS A 764 27.67 22.35 -17.86
N ALA A 765 27.93 23.16 -18.89
CA ALA A 765 27.32 24.48 -19.03
C ALA A 765 25.78 24.41 -19.17
N ARG A 766 25.25 23.51 -20.02
CA ARG A 766 23.80 23.31 -20.16
C ARG A 766 23.15 22.75 -18.89
N ARG A 767 23.78 21.81 -18.17
CA ARG A 767 23.29 21.30 -16.88
C ARG A 767 23.30 22.38 -15.79
N SER A 768 24.37 23.18 -15.69
CA SER A 768 24.46 24.28 -14.71
C SER A 768 23.38 25.34 -14.93
N LYS A 769 23.17 25.76 -16.19
CA LYS A 769 22.07 26.70 -16.52
C LYS A 769 20.70 26.07 -16.22
N LYS A 770 20.46 24.83 -16.66
CA LYS A 770 19.20 24.13 -16.38
C LYS A 770 18.92 23.98 -14.87
N MET A 771 19.89 23.61 -14.04
CA MET A 771 19.68 23.52 -12.58
C MET A 771 19.51 24.89 -11.90
N LYS A 772 20.14 25.96 -12.41
CA LYS A 772 19.89 27.33 -11.91
C LYS A 772 18.48 27.82 -12.28
N ASP A 773 18.01 27.50 -13.49
CA ASP A 773 16.64 27.82 -13.91
C ASP A 773 15.62 26.95 -13.16
N GLU A 774 15.90 25.66 -12.91
CA GLU A 774 15.04 24.76 -12.13
C GLU A 774 15.00 25.10 -10.61
N ARG A 775 16.10 25.54 -9.99
CA ARG A 775 16.03 26.12 -8.62
C ARG A 775 15.19 27.41 -8.62
N ARG A 776 15.44 28.33 -9.55
CA ARG A 776 14.59 29.52 -9.81
C ARG A 776 13.14 29.22 -10.24
N GLN A 777 12.77 27.95 -10.39
CA GLN A 777 11.40 27.51 -10.64
C GLN A 777 10.72 27.00 -9.36
N ARG A 778 11.47 26.45 -8.39
CA ARG A 778 10.96 25.92 -7.12
C ARG A 778 10.58 27.04 -6.14
N ASP A 779 11.40 28.09 -6.07
CA ASP A 779 11.23 29.18 -5.10
C ASP A 779 10.15 30.21 -5.52
N LYS A 780 9.41 29.94 -6.60
CA LYS A 780 8.34 30.81 -7.12
C LYS A 780 7.00 30.50 -6.45
N VAL A 781 6.97 30.76 -5.15
CA VAL A 781 5.73 31.03 -4.42
C VAL A 781 4.99 32.17 -5.14
N CYS A 782 3.66 32.09 -5.30
CA CYS A 782 2.93 33.17 -5.95
C CYS A 782 2.93 34.42 -5.08
N MET A 783 2.89 35.61 -5.69
CA MET A 783 3.11 36.89 -4.99
C MET A 783 2.20 37.10 -3.76
N ARG A 784 0.94 36.62 -3.80
CA ARG A 784 0.02 36.57 -2.65
C ARG A 784 0.53 35.67 -1.52
N CYS A 785 0.93 34.44 -1.84
CA CYS A 785 1.43 33.52 -0.83
C CYS A 785 2.80 33.95 -0.28
N TRP A 786 3.62 34.65 -1.08
CA TRP A 786 4.91 35.18 -0.62
C TRP A 786 4.72 36.34 0.38
N GLY A 787 3.79 37.26 0.11
CA GLY A 787 3.41 38.31 1.05
C GLY A 787 2.86 37.75 2.38
N LEU A 788 1.95 36.77 2.30
CA LEU A 788 1.43 36.04 3.47
C LEU A 788 2.53 35.35 4.28
N TRP A 789 3.48 34.68 3.63
CA TRP A 789 4.46 33.82 4.29
C TRP A 789 5.68 34.55 4.86
N HIS A 790 5.88 35.83 4.53
CA HIS A 790 7.04 36.62 4.97
C HIS A 790 6.71 37.97 5.62
N TYR A 791 5.55 38.56 5.32
CA TYR A 791 5.14 39.87 5.84
C TYR A 791 3.77 39.85 6.54
N ASN A 792 3.08 38.70 6.50
CA ASN A 792 1.68 38.53 6.92
C ASN A 792 0.73 39.55 6.26
N ASP A 793 1.12 40.07 5.09
CA ASP A 793 0.47 41.21 4.47
C ASP A 793 -0.69 40.76 3.58
N VAL A 794 -1.85 41.35 3.83
CA VAL A 794 -3.12 41.04 3.18
C VAL A 794 -3.80 42.35 2.81
N ASP A 795 -3.84 42.58 1.49
CA ASP A 795 -4.60 43.64 0.83
C ASP A 795 -5.94 43.86 1.54
N PRO A 796 -6.28 45.09 1.98
CA PRO A 796 -7.54 45.37 2.66
C PRO A 796 -8.79 44.89 1.92
N GLN A 797 -8.76 44.79 0.59
CA GLN A 797 -9.87 44.28 -0.24
C GLN A 797 -9.94 42.74 -0.30
N LEU A 798 -8.89 42.04 0.17
CA LEU A 798 -8.84 40.58 0.31
C LEU A 798 -9.06 40.12 1.76
N ARG A 799 -9.27 41.04 2.70
CA ARG A 799 -9.79 40.74 4.04
C ARG A 799 -11.32 40.61 3.93
N PRO A 800 -11.95 39.55 4.49
CA PRO A 800 -13.35 39.62 4.87
C PRO A 800 -13.51 40.82 5.83
N SER A 801 -14.58 41.60 5.69
CA SER A 801 -14.71 42.92 6.32
C SER A 801 -14.73 42.88 7.87
N TYR A 802 -13.55 42.88 8.49
CA TYR A 802 -13.33 43.29 9.88
C TYR A 802 -13.60 44.80 9.99
N GLY A 803 -14.88 45.17 9.93
CA GLY A 803 -15.35 46.54 9.71
C GLY A 803 -16.86 46.62 9.49
N GLY A 804 -17.63 45.85 10.28
CA GLY A 804 -19.09 45.81 10.29
C GLY A 804 -19.59 45.36 11.66
N THR A 805 -20.80 45.77 12.05
CA THR A 805 -21.34 45.51 13.40
C THR A 805 -21.58 44.02 13.66
N ALA A 806 -21.20 43.55 14.85
CA ALA A 806 -21.27 42.13 15.21
C ALA A 806 -22.71 41.58 15.27
N ALA A 807 -23.01 40.58 14.44
CA ALA A 807 -24.23 39.77 14.52
C ALA A 807 -24.12 38.42 13.76
N GLU A 808 -23.45 38.38 12.61
CA GLU A 808 -23.49 37.24 11.67
C GLU A 808 -22.20 36.41 11.69
N THR A 809 -22.31 35.08 11.70
CA THR A 809 -21.22 34.13 11.99
C THR A 809 -20.55 33.54 10.75
N LEU A 810 -19.41 32.87 10.97
CA LEU A 810 -18.47 32.36 9.96
C LEU A 810 -18.94 31.06 9.25
N ASP A 811 -20.23 30.74 9.27
CA ASP A 811 -20.77 29.45 8.82
C ASP A 811 -21.10 29.40 7.31
N ASP A 812 -21.18 30.56 6.66
CA ASP A 812 -22.13 30.76 5.57
C ASP A 812 -21.55 30.54 4.14
N LEU A 813 -20.68 29.53 4.01
CA LEU A 813 -20.10 29.00 2.75
C LEU A 813 -20.11 27.46 2.73
N THR A 814 -21.28 26.85 2.89
CA THR A 814 -21.49 25.41 2.72
C THR A 814 -21.43 24.99 1.23
N ALA A 815 -21.34 23.67 0.98
CA ALA A 815 -21.43 23.12 -0.36
C ALA A 815 -22.77 23.48 -1.04
N ASP A 816 -23.87 23.48 -0.29
CA ASP A 816 -25.22 23.79 -0.78
C ASP A 816 -25.29 25.20 -1.39
N LYS A 817 -24.59 26.17 -0.80
CA LYS A 817 -24.53 27.55 -1.28
C LYS A 817 -23.67 27.71 -2.53
N PHE A 818 -22.62 26.87 -2.69
CA PHE A 818 -21.87 26.76 -3.94
C PHE A 818 -22.71 26.11 -5.05
N GLU A 819 -23.47 25.06 -4.73
CA GLU A 819 -24.44 24.47 -5.67
C GLU A 819 -25.49 25.50 -6.10
N GLN A 820 -26.05 26.27 -5.16
CA GLN A 820 -27.02 27.32 -5.44
C GLN A 820 -26.48 28.36 -6.43
N ILE A 821 -25.25 28.84 -6.23
CA ILE A 821 -24.61 29.79 -7.17
C ILE A 821 -24.44 29.17 -8.57
N LEU A 822 -24.11 27.88 -8.68
CA LEU A 822 -24.01 27.21 -9.99
C LEU A 822 -25.40 27.02 -10.64
N LYS A 823 -26.42 26.65 -9.85
CA LYS A 823 -27.82 26.53 -10.26
C LYS A 823 -28.35 27.86 -10.80
N GLU A 824 -28.19 28.94 -10.04
CA GLU A 824 -28.59 30.30 -10.44
C GLU A 824 -27.85 30.78 -11.70
N THR A 825 -26.55 30.50 -11.82
CA THR A 825 -25.77 30.91 -13.00
C THR A 825 -26.10 30.09 -14.25
N LEU A 826 -26.36 28.79 -14.12
CA LEU A 826 -26.71 27.92 -15.25
C LEU A 826 -28.20 28.01 -15.62
N ALA A 827 -29.09 28.43 -14.71
CA ALA A 827 -30.53 28.55 -14.95
C ALA A 827 -30.92 29.32 -16.24
N PRO A 828 -30.44 30.56 -16.50
CA PRO A 828 -30.81 31.31 -17.71
C PRO A 828 -30.18 30.78 -19.00
N VAL A 829 -29.08 30.01 -18.91
CA VAL A 829 -28.31 29.53 -20.08
C VAL A 829 -29.14 28.52 -20.88
N ARG A 830 -29.29 28.76 -22.18
CA ARG A 830 -30.02 27.87 -23.11
C ARG A 830 -29.09 27.15 -24.10
N GLU A 831 -28.08 27.83 -24.61
CA GLU A 831 -27.12 27.32 -25.59
C GLU A 831 -25.71 27.76 -25.18
N ALA A 832 -24.83 26.80 -24.87
CA ALA A 832 -23.46 27.07 -24.43
C ALA A 832 -22.55 25.85 -24.60
N CYS A 833 -21.23 26.07 -24.55
CA CYS A 833 -20.23 25.01 -24.51
C CYS A 833 -19.49 25.03 -23.16
N ILE A 834 -19.52 23.92 -22.42
CA ILE A 834 -18.99 23.81 -21.06
C ILE A 834 -17.74 22.93 -21.06
N PHE A 835 -16.63 23.47 -20.56
CA PHE A 835 -15.38 22.77 -20.36
C PHE A 835 -15.27 22.30 -18.91
N ALA A 836 -15.44 21.00 -18.69
CA ALA A 836 -15.21 20.36 -17.41
C ALA A 836 -13.73 19.98 -17.28
N VAL A 837 -12.98 20.68 -16.43
CA VAL A 837 -11.58 20.37 -16.11
C VAL A 837 -11.53 19.32 -15.02
N VAL A 838 -10.90 18.19 -15.33
CA VAL A 838 -10.73 17.05 -14.42
C VAL A 838 -9.26 16.75 -14.21
N ASP A 839 -8.92 16.27 -13.02
CA ASP A 839 -7.58 15.81 -12.67
C ASP A 839 -7.49 14.29 -12.92
N VAL A 840 -6.55 13.84 -13.76
CA VAL A 840 -6.40 12.40 -14.06
C VAL A 840 -5.75 11.60 -12.92
N PHE A 841 -5.28 12.25 -11.86
CA PHE A 841 -4.73 11.63 -10.65
C PHE A 841 -5.63 11.79 -9.43
N ASP A 842 -6.36 12.91 -9.32
CA ASP A 842 -7.39 13.12 -8.29
C ASP A 842 -8.80 13.11 -8.92
N PHE A 843 -9.17 11.95 -9.45
CA PHE A 843 -10.43 11.81 -10.19
C PHE A 843 -11.66 11.71 -9.28
N GLY A 844 -11.50 11.51 -7.97
CA GLY A 844 -12.63 11.43 -7.02
C GLY A 844 -13.48 12.70 -7.00
N PRO A 845 -12.91 13.86 -6.58
CA PRO A 845 -13.58 15.16 -6.64
C PRO A 845 -13.96 15.57 -8.07
N SER A 846 -13.21 15.09 -9.07
CA SER A 846 -13.53 15.31 -10.49
C SER A 846 -14.82 14.58 -10.92
N SER A 847 -15.02 13.34 -10.47
CA SER A 847 -16.21 12.52 -10.78
C SER A 847 -17.45 13.04 -10.05
N GLU A 848 -17.30 13.49 -8.80
CA GLU A 848 -18.37 14.13 -8.01
C GLU A 848 -18.84 15.45 -8.67
N MET A 849 -17.90 16.28 -9.13
CA MET A 849 -18.20 17.49 -9.91
C MET A 849 -18.87 17.18 -11.26
N LEU A 850 -18.44 16.14 -11.97
CA LEU A 850 -19.09 15.71 -13.21
C LEU A 850 -20.53 15.22 -12.94
N ARG A 851 -20.78 14.51 -11.85
CA ARG A 851 -22.12 14.03 -11.46
C ARG A 851 -23.08 15.17 -11.15
N PHE A 852 -22.63 16.15 -10.37
CA PHE A 852 -23.42 17.36 -10.11
C PHE A 852 -23.75 18.10 -11.42
N LEU A 853 -22.75 18.32 -12.27
CA LEU A 853 -22.92 18.99 -13.56
C LEU A 853 -23.84 18.22 -14.53
N ALA A 854 -23.91 16.89 -14.44
CA ALA A 854 -24.77 16.07 -15.31
C ALA A 854 -26.25 16.20 -14.95
N GLU A 855 -26.61 16.23 -13.66
CA GLU A 855 -28.00 16.36 -13.22
C GLU A 855 -28.57 17.76 -13.57
N GLU A 856 -27.78 18.83 -13.38
CA GLU A 856 -28.17 20.20 -13.74
C GLU A 856 -28.37 20.42 -15.25
N LEU A 857 -27.66 19.65 -16.09
CA LEU A 857 -27.74 19.76 -17.55
C LEU A 857 -28.70 18.75 -18.20
N LYS A 858 -29.29 17.85 -17.41
CA LYS A 858 -30.17 16.75 -17.82
C LYS A 858 -31.33 17.16 -18.73
N ASN A 859 -31.87 18.37 -18.51
CA ASN A 859 -32.97 18.95 -19.28
C ASN A 859 -32.51 20.04 -20.29
N LYS A 860 -31.20 20.16 -20.56
CA LYS A 860 -30.62 21.19 -21.44
C LYS A 860 -29.84 20.58 -22.62
N PRO A 861 -30.53 19.96 -23.59
CA PRO A 861 -29.91 19.11 -24.62
C PRO A 861 -28.96 19.84 -25.57
N ASP A 862 -29.08 21.16 -25.69
CA ASP A 862 -28.30 22.02 -26.58
C ASP A 862 -26.99 22.54 -25.95
N ILE A 863 -26.80 22.31 -24.65
CA ILE A 863 -25.54 22.61 -23.95
C ILE A 863 -24.55 21.47 -24.19
N ARG A 864 -23.39 21.79 -24.80
CA ARG A 864 -22.36 20.80 -25.14
C ARG A 864 -21.25 20.75 -24.10
N VAL A 865 -21.08 19.60 -23.46
CA VAL A 865 -19.97 19.37 -22.51
C VAL A 865 -18.74 18.80 -23.24
N ARG A 866 -17.56 19.32 -22.91
CA ARG A 866 -16.23 18.84 -23.32
C ARG A 866 -15.36 18.66 -22.08
N ILE A 867 -14.51 17.65 -22.06
CA ILE A 867 -13.74 17.31 -20.85
C ILE A 867 -12.25 17.54 -21.07
N ILE A 868 -11.64 18.32 -20.18
CA ILE A 868 -10.22 18.66 -20.21
C ILE A 868 -9.52 17.86 -19.11
N ALA A 869 -8.91 16.76 -19.52
CA ALA A 869 -8.21 15.82 -18.64
C ALA A 869 -6.78 16.33 -18.39
N ASN A 870 -6.58 17.06 -17.29
CA ASN A 870 -5.34 17.76 -16.97
C ASN A 870 -4.34 16.88 -16.19
N LYS A 871 -3.09 17.36 -16.08
CA LYS A 871 -1.95 16.71 -15.40
C LYS A 871 -1.42 15.44 -16.07
N ILE A 872 -1.62 15.28 -17.38
CA ILE A 872 -1.09 14.11 -18.12
C ILE A 872 0.44 14.02 -18.16
N ASP A 873 1.14 15.10 -17.80
CA ASP A 873 2.59 15.14 -17.60
C ASP A 873 3.08 14.26 -16.45
N LEU A 874 2.22 13.96 -15.48
CA LEU A 874 2.51 13.06 -14.36
C LEU A 874 2.31 11.58 -14.71
N LEU A 875 1.76 11.26 -15.89
CA LEU A 875 1.60 9.88 -16.36
C LEU A 875 2.95 9.29 -16.81
N PRO A 876 3.14 7.95 -16.70
CA PRO A 876 4.25 7.25 -17.33
C PRO A 876 4.40 7.61 -18.83
N ARG A 877 5.63 7.66 -19.33
CA ARG A 877 5.92 8.15 -20.70
C ARG A 877 5.35 7.24 -21.81
N ASP A 878 5.05 6.00 -21.46
CA ASP A 878 4.42 4.95 -22.27
C ASP A 878 2.88 4.88 -22.09
N ALA A 879 2.30 5.72 -21.23
CA ALA A 879 0.86 5.73 -20.98
C ALA A 879 0.07 6.10 -22.25
N SER A 880 -0.76 5.17 -22.72
CA SER A 880 -1.56 5.37 -23.92
C SER A 880 -2.60 6.46 -23.73
N VAL A 881 -2.37 7.63 -24.34
CA VAL A 881 -3.28 8.78 -24.37
C VAL A 881 -4.68 8.40 -24.88
N ILE A 882 -4.79 7.37 -25.74
CA ILE A 882 -6.05 6.81 -26.22
C ILE A 882 -6.81 6.10 -25.08
N ARG A 883 -6.12 5.30 -24.25
CA ARG A 883 -6.71 4.67 -23.06
C ARG A 883 -7.14 5.71 -22.02
N VAL A 884 -6.35 6.77 -21.82
CA VAL A 884 -6.71 7.88 -20.92
C VAL A 884 -8.00 8.57 -21.39
N ARG A 885 -8.14 8.85 -22.70
CA ARG A 885 -9.40 9.37 -23.25
C ARG A 885 -10.57 8.40 -23.08
N GLY A 886 -10.35 7.12 -23.34
CA GLY A 886 -11.36 6.07 -23.19
C GLY A 886 -11.89 5.97 -21.75
N TRP A 887 -10.98 5.93 -20.78
CA TRP A 887 -11.31 5.91 -19.36
C TRP A 887 -12.07 7.18 -18.93
N VAL A 888 -11.53 8.38 -19.19
CA VAL A 888 -12.21 9.64 -18.78
C VAL A 888 -13.57 9.82 -19.49
N ALA A 889 -13.74 9.33 -20.73
CA ALA A 889 -15.05 9.30 -21.37
C ALA A 889 -16.01 8.31 -20.68
N GLN A 890 -15.53 7.13 -20.27
CA GLN A 890 -16.32 6.15 -19.54
C GLN A 890 -16.76 6.69 -18.17
N GLU A 891 -15.85 7.30 -17.42
CA GLU A 891 -16.18 7.98 -16.14
C GLU A 891 -17.24 9.08 -16.33
N ALA A 892 -17.15 9.85 -17.42
CA ALA A 892 -18.15 10.88 -17.73
C ALA A 892 -19.53 10.29 -18.08
N ILE A 893 -19.57 9.15 -18.78
CA ILE A 893 -20.82 8.42 -19.05
C ILE A 893 -21.41 7.90 -17.73
N LEU A 894 -20.60 7.31 -16.85
CA LEU A 894 -20.98 6.86 -15.50
C LEU A 894 -21.35 8.01 -14.55
N ALA A 895 -20.88 9.21 -14.83
CA ALA A 895 -21.27 10.43 -14.14
C ALA A 895 -22.60 11.03 -14.63
N GLY A 896 -23.16 10.54 -15.74
CA GLY A 896 -24.45 10.99 -16.28
C GLY A 896 -24.39 11.72 -17.63
N PHE A 897 -23.26 11.69 -18.34
CA PHE A 897 -23.13 12.25 -19.70
C PHE A 897 -23.10 11.18 -20.81
N PRO A 898 -24.23 10.49 -21.12
CA PRO A 898 -24.27 9.38 -22.08
C PRO A 898 -23.96 9.79 -23.54
N ARG A 899 -23.85 11.09 -23.83
CA ARG A 899 -23.51 11.63 -25.16
C ARG A 899 -22.01 11.95 -25.33
N VAL A 900 -21.20 11.93 -24.26
CA VAL A 900 -19.76 12.21 -24.33
C VAL A 900 -19.04 11.06 -25.03
N LYS A 901 -18.26 11.39 -26.07
CA LYS A 901 -17.43 10.43 -26.80
C LYS A 901 -15.95 10.62 -26.46
N ILE A 902 -15.14 9.62 -26.80
CA ILE A 902 -13.66 9.67 -26.68
C ILE A 902 -13.06 10.90 -27.40
N THR A 903 -13.75 11.41 -28.44
CA THR A 903 -13.42 12.64 -29.19
C THR A 903 -13.70 13.94 -28.46
N ASP A 904 -14.51 13.93 -27.40
CA ASP A 904 -14.87 15.11 -26.59
C ASP A 904 -13.98 15.22 -25.34
N VAL A 905 -13.01 14.31 -25.18
CA VAL A 905 -11.98 14.34 -24.13
C VAL A 905 -10.65 14.87 -24.68
N PHE A 906 -10.09 15.84 -23.97
CA PHE A 906 -8.86 16.56 -24.30
C PHE A 906 -7.81 16.37 -23.19
N PRO A 907 -6.94 15.35 -23.32
CA PRO A 907 -5.78 15.18 -22.46
C PRO A 907 -4.84 16.38 -22.62
N VAL A 908 -4.54 17.08 -21.52
CA VAL A 908 -3.64 18.23 -21.50
C VAL A 908 -2.66 18.20 -20.33
N SER A 909 -1.54 18.87 -20.52
CA SER A 909 -0.70 19.34 -19.42
C SER A 909 -0.71 20.87 -19.46
N CYS A 910 -1.30 21.50 -18.45
CA CYS A 910 -1.19 22.96 -18.30
C CYS A 910 0.22 23.40 -17.91
N HIS A 911 1.02 22.51 -17.31
CA HIS A 911 2.43 22.73 -16.96
C HIS A 911 3.32 22.73 -18.21
N ASP A 912 3.40 21.59 -18.90
CA ASP A 912 4.25 21.43 -20.10
C ASP A 912 3.67 22.19 -21.31
N GLY A 913 2.36 22.38 -21.37
CA GLY A 913 1.63 22.88 -22.54
C GLY A 913 1.20 21.79 -23.53
N LYS A 914 1.44 20.50 -23.23
CA LYS A 914 0.97 19.37 -24.05
C LYS A 914 -0.55 19.41 -24.20
N GLY A 915 -1.07 19.14 -25.38
CA GLY A 915 -2.52 19.11 -25.67
C GLY A 915 -3.23 20.48 -25.73
N ILE A 916 -2.66 21.55 -25.15
CA ILE A 916 -3.29 22.89 -25.09
C ILE A 916 -3.62 23.44 -26.48
N MET A 917 -2.81 23.15 -27.51
CA MET A 917 -3.11 23.55 -28.88
C MET A 917 -4.41 22.93 -29.44
N ALA A 918 -4.80 21.74 -28.99
CA ALA A 918 -6.05 21.11 -29.41
C ALA A 918 -7.28 21.75 -28.74
N VAL A 919 -7.18 22.09 -27.45
CA VAL A 919 -8.22 22.85 -26.73
C VAL A 919 -8.37 24.24 -27.34
N ALA A 920 -7.26 24.94 -27.57
CA ALA A 920 -7.27 26.25 -28.21
C ALA A 920 -7.84 26.19 -29.63
N LYS A 921 -7.43 25.21 -30.47
CA LYS A 921 -8.02 25.04 -31.81
C LYS A 921 -9.51 24.75 -31.75
N LEU A 922 -9.99 24.01 -30.75
CA LEU A 922 -11.42 23.78 -30.56
C LEU A 922 -12.17 25.06 -30.18
N LEU A 923 -11.60 25.91 -29.31
CA LEU A 923 -12.14 27.25 -29.03
C LEU A 923 -12.17 28.10 -30.33
N ASP A 924 -11.07 28.13 -31.09
CA ASP A 924 -10.97 28.84 -32.38
C ASP A 924 -11.99 28.30 -33.42
N GLN A 925 -12.41 27.04 -33.32
CA GLN A 925 -13.37 26.38 -34.21
C GLN A 925 -14.83 26.39 -33.71
N GLN A 926 -15.11 26.85 -32.48
CA GLN A 926 -16.45 26.83 -31.86
C GLN A 926 -17.10 28.22 -31.82
N ASN A 927 -16.93 29.00 -32.89
CA ASN A 927 -17.66 30.25 -33.15
C ASN A 927 -19.20 30.09 -33.30
N THR A 928 -19.73 28.90 -32.97
CA THR A 928 -21.15 28.53 -32.98
C THR A 928 -21.87 28.90 -31.67
N TYR A 929 -21.16 28.83 -30.53
CA TYR A 929 -21.74 29.09 -29.20
C TYR A 929 -21.36 30.49 -28.72
N ARG A 930 -22.34 31.30 -28.30
CA ARG A 930 -22.10 32.65 -27.76
C ARG A 930 -21.40 32.62 -26.39
N GLU A 931 -21.63 31.58 -25.59
CA GLU A 931 -21.13 31.48 -24.22
C GLU A 931 -20.31 30.21 -23.99
N HIS A 932 -19.19 30.36 -23.29
CA HIS A 932 -18.25 29.30 -22.96
C HIS A 932 -17.96 29.33 -21.45
N TYR A 933 -18.15 28.20 -20.76
CA TYR A 933 -17.98 28.10 -19.31
C TYR A 933 -16.83 27.15 -18.94
N LEU A 934 -16.13 27.42 -17.83
CA LEU A 934 -15.06 26.57 -17.30
C LEU A 934 -15.37 26.11 -15.88
N VAL A 935 -15.63 24.81 -15.73
CA VAL A 935 -16.06 24.17 -14.46
C VAL A 935 -15.02 23.11 -14.05
N GLY A 936 -14.96 22.75 -12.77
CA GLY A 936 -14.04 21.73 -12.26
C GLY A 936 -13.84 21.87 -10.75
N ALA A 937 -13.34 20.82 -10.09
CA ALA A 937 -13.10 20.82 -8.65
C ALA A 937 -11.97 21.78 -8.22
N ALA A 938 -11.65 21.82 -6.92
CA ALA A 938 -10.47 22.50 -6.41
C ALA A 938 -9.18 21.87 -7.00
N ASN A 939 -8.12 22.66 -7.17
CA ASN A 939 -6.76 22.21 -7.57
C ASN A 939 -6.60 21.38 -8.87
N VAL A 940 -7.67 21.16 -9.66
CA VAL A 940 -7.62 20.52 -10.99
C VAL A 940 -6.89 21.34 -12.06
N GLY A 941 -6.53 22.61 -11.76
CA GLY A 941 -5.69 23.46 -12.61
C GLY A 941 -6.42 24.44 -13.55
N LYS A 942 -7.69 24.79 -13.27
CA LYS A 942 -8.51 25.74 -14.07
C LYS A 942 -7.76 27.03 -14.43
N SER A 943 -7.18 27.72 -13.44
CA SER A 943 -6.45 28.99 -13.66
C SER A 943 -5.17 28.80 -14.47
N SER A 944 -4.49 27.65 -14.32
CA SER A 944 -3.31 27.29 -15.11
C SER A 944 -3.67 27.10 -16.59
N LEU A 945 -4.83 26.50 -16.88
CA LEU A 945 -5.36 26.37 -18.22
C LEU A 945 -5.67 27.74 -18.86
N ILE A 946 -6.42 28.61 -18.17
CA ILE A 946 -6.73 29.97 -18.65
C ILE A 946 -5.44 30.73 -18.95
N ASN A 947 -4.49 30.77 -18.03
CA ASN A 947 -3.20 31.46 -18.22
C ASN A 947 -2.43 30.90 -19.43
N ARG A 948 -2.42 29.57 -19.63
CA ARG A 948 -1.73 28.92 -20.76
C ARG A 948 -2.40 29.19 -22.11
N LEU A 949 -3.73 29.40 -22.14
CA LEU A 949 -4.48 29.82 -23.32
C LEU A 949 -4.27 31.31 -23.62
N SER A 950 -4.37 32.19 -22.62
CA SER A 950 -4.21 33.64 -22.77
C SER A 950 -2.81 34.05 -23.25
N LEU A 951 -1.77 33.33 -22.84
CA LEU A 951 -0.40 33.50 -23.34
C LEU A 951 -0.24 33.24 -24.85
N ARG A 952 -1.23 32.59 -25.52
CA ARG A 952 -1.23 32.40 -26.98
C ARG A 952 -1.75 33.63 -27.74
N LYS A 953 -2.83 34.30 -27.25
CA LYS A 953 -3.41 35.49 -27.93
C LYS A 953 -2.39 36.63 -28.09
N ARG A 954 -1.40 36.75 -27.19
CA ARG A 954 -0.34 37.78 -27.27
C ARG A 954 0.80 37.51 -28.28
N LYS A 955 0.89 36.32 -28.89
CA LYS A 955 1.99 36.00 -29.84
C LYS A 955 1.78 36.50 -31.29
N GLY A 956 0.76 37.32 -31.54
CA GLY A 956 0.47 37.92 -32.85
C GLY A 956 0.73 39.43 -32.94
N VAL A 957 1.21 40.08 -31.88
CA VAL A 957 1.52 41.52 -31.83
C VAL A 957 2.92 41.70 -31.26
N GLY A 958 3.61 42.78 -31.68
CA GLY A 958 5.04 43.00 -31.49
C GLY A 958 5.53 43.04 -30.03
N GLU A 959 6.85 42.84 -29.89
CA GLU A 959 7.55 42.77 -28.61
C GLU A 959 7.34 44.03 -27.76
N THR A 960 6.72 43.87 -26.58
CA THR A 960 6.65 44.90 -25.54
C THR A 960 6.88 44.29 -24.16
N SER A 961 7.46 45.11 -23.28
CA SER A 961 8.10 44.71 -22.02
C SER A 961 7.23 43.90 -21.06
N ALA A 962 7.78 42.82 -20.52
CA ALA A 962 7.19 42.07 -19.42
C ALA A 962 7.33 42.83 -18.09
N LYS A 963 6.42 43.77 -17.81
CA LYS A 963 6.20 44.33 -16.46
C LYS A 963 4.72 44.54 -16.14
N ASP A 964 3.97 45.14 -17.06
CA ASP A 964 2.59 45.57 -16.78
C ASP A 964 1.54 44.68 -17.44
N SER A 965 1.11 43.63 -16.72
CA SER A 965 -0.28 43.17 -16.83
C SER A 965 -0.72 42.42 -15.58
N THR A 966 -1.67 42.99 -14.85
CA THR A 966 -2.49 42.29 -13.87
C THR A 966 -3.14 41.05 -14.50
N GLY A 967 -3.12 39.92 -13.79
CA GLY A 967 -3.64 38.65 -14.30
C GLY A 967 -5.15 38.69 -14.43
N PHE A 968 -5.67 38.57 -15.66
CA PHE A 968 -7.11 38.54 -15.90
C PHE A 968 -7.78 37.35 -15.17
N THR A 969 -8.92 37.63 -14.53
CA THR A 969 -9.82 36.64 -13.90
C THR A 969 -9.19 35.75 -12.83
N VAL A 970 -8.66 36.35 -11.76
CA VAL A 970 -8.76 35.71 -10.44
C VAL A 970 -10.23 35.73 -10.03
N SER A 971 -10.83 34.56 -9.81
CA SER A 971 -12.20 34.46 -9.27
C SER A 971 -12.19 34.73 -7.77
N LEU A 972 -13.23 35.41 -7.27
CA LEU A 972 -13.38 35.76 -5.86
C LEU A 972 -13.82 34.58 -4.97
N MET A 973 -14.20 33.44 -5.57
CA MET A 973 -14.75 32.28 -4.87
C MET A 973 -13.95 30.99 -5.15
N PRO A 974 -13.70 30.14 -4.16
CA PRO A 974 -13.18 28.79 -4.38
C PRO A 974 -14.17 27.95 -5.22
N GLY A 975 -13.73 27.44 -6.36
CA GLY A 975 -14.47 26.43 -7.16
C GLY A 975 -14.85 26.87 -8.58
N THR A 976 -15.19 28.14 -8.81
CA THR A 976 -15.73 28.65 -10.09
C THR A 976 -14.87 29.74 -10.73
N THR A 977 -14.93 29.86 -12.06
CA THR A 977 -14.55 31.10 -12.79
C THR A 977 -15.69 31.45 -13.75
N LEU A 978 -16.61 32.30 -13.30
CA LEU A 978 -17.85 32.63 -14.02
C LEU A 978 -17.79 34.02 -14.64
N ARG A 979 -17.10 34.14 -15.77
CA ARG A 979 -17.23 35.21 -16.77
C ARG A 979 -16.95 34.63 -18.17
N PRO A 980 -17.49 35.23 -19.26
CA PRO A 980 -17.12 34.88 -20.63
C PRO A 980 -15.61 35.04 -20.92
N LEU A 981 -15.11 34.34 -21.95
CA LEU A 981 -13.68 34.18 -22.34
C LEU A 981 -13.29 34.95 -23.63
#